data_AF-A0A951DF42-F1
#
_entry.id   AF-A0A951DF42-F1
#
_cell.length_a   1.000
_cell.length_b   1.000
_cell.length_c   1.000
_cell.angle_alpha   90.00
_cell.angle_beta   90.00
_cell.angle_gamma   90.00
#
_symmetry.space_group_name_H-M   'P 1'
#
loop_
_entity.id
_entity.type
_entity.pdbx_description
1 polymer ?
#
loop_
_entity_poly.entity_id
_entity_poly.type
_entity_poly.pdbx_seq_one_letter_code
_entity_poly.pdbx_strand_id
1 'polypeptide(L)'
;MPKPQFVHLHQHTEFSLLDAMVRIPDLMAKAKKLEVPAVALTDHGNLYGAIPFVREAAKAGIQPIVGCELYMAPGGRQDKDAASARDASYHFLVLAQNAEGYQNLLKLVTEAHLTGFYYKPRVDRELLSKHGAGLIATSACLKGEVAQGILNHQIAKSRDFIDFCKQTFPDRFYLEVQDHGLEMQRRVNKEVVQLSKEMGVPLVATNDVHYLEKSHAASHDALICIGTARLIQDEERKRYGSEEFYYKSPEEMAALFSELPEAIRNTVAIASQCDLSIEFGKNRYPEFTPPDGRSREEYFQELCAVGMRKRYGFDLNQKNLSPEQQKIVDRYRLECEVIRKTGFISYFLIVADFIGYAKKRGIPVGPGRGSGAGSIIAFLLEITDCDPIRYHLLFERFLNPERISAPDFDVDFCYNRRPEVIEYVRKKYGENNVAQIITFGTMGAKAVVRDVARVMSFSYGEADRLAKMIPNDLKMTLEKALKMSPELKKATDGDPRVQELMFHAQNLEGMARQASVHAAGVVICGEPLFHFVPLTRGKDDEIVTQFPMEPLGELGLLKMDFLGLKTLTIIDDALANIKRTRGLDLKPEQFPLSDQKTFDLLNRGDTVAVFQLESGGMRDLCRKFGVNCVDDIFALIALYRPGPMDLIPDYIRRKSGQTKIEYEHPLLEKVSRDTYGVMIYQEQVMQAASVLAGYTLGAAD
;
A
#
# COMPACT_ATOMS: atom_id res chain seq x y z
N MET A 1 3.11 46.67 2.80
CA MET A 1 1.84 46.04 3.20
C MET A 1 2.13 44.61 3.61
N PRO A 2 1.42 44.01 4.58
CA PRO A 2 1.55 42.59 4.85
C PRO A 2 1.19 41.79 3.59
N LYS A 3 1.92 40.70 3.35
CA LYS A 3 1.70 39.78 2.22
C LYS A 3 0.27 39.22 2.31
N PRO A 4 -0.53 39.20 1.22
CA PRO A 4 -1.87 38.64 1.28
C PRO A 4 -1.81 37.17 1.70
N GLN A 5 -2.74 36.74 2.55
CA GLN A 5 -2.84 35.34 2.97
C GLN A 5 -4.00 34.66 2.25
N PHE A 6 -3.76 33.44 1.79
CA PHE A 6 -4.73 32.60 1.10
C PHE A 6 -4.36 31.13 1.32
N VAL A 7 -5.37 30.26 1.38
CA VAL A 7 -5.19 28.81 1.50
C VAL A 7 -6.02 28.13 0.42
N HIS A 8 -5.39 27.27 -0.38
CA HIS A 8 -6.13 26.41 -1.32
C HIS A 8 -6.90 25.35 -0.55
N LEU A 9 -8.23 25.44 -0.58
CA LEU A 9 -9.15 24.49 0.06
C LEU A 9 -9.72 23.45 -0.90
N HIS A 10 -9.64 23.70 -2.21
CA HIS A 10 -10.08 22.80 -3.27
C HIS A 10 -8.90 22.47 -4.17
N GLN A 11 -8.33 21.30 -3.97
CA GLN A 11 -7.15 20.83 -4.67
C GLN A 11 -7.12 19.31 -4.78
N HIS A 12 -6.72 18.85 -5.96
CA HIS A 12 -6.51 17.46 -6.28
C HIS A 12 -5.02 17.13 -6.33
N THR A 13 -4.70 15.91 -5.93
CA THR A 13 -3.38 15.30 -6.01
C THR A 13 -3.37 14.20 -7.06
N GLU A 14 -2.22 13.56 -7.23
CA GLU A 14 -2.08 12.37 -8.08
C GLU A 14 -3.06 11.23 -7.77
N PHE A 15 -3.73 11.28 -6.61
CA PHE A 15 -4.76 10.32 -6.20
C PHE A 15 -6.17 10.63 -6.74
N SER A 16 -6.40 11.81 -7.33
CA SER A 16 -7.41 11.99 -8.39
C SER A 16 -6.91 11.33 -9.67
N LEU A 17 -6.93 10.00 -9.68
CA LEU A 17 -6.27 9.14 -10.68
C LEU A 17 -6.61 9.56 -12.12
N LEU A 18 -5.58 9.81 -12.92
CA LEU A 18 -5.66 10.20 -14.33
C LEU A 18 -6.43 11.51 -14.59
N ASP A 19 -6.59 12.34 -13.57
CA ASP A 19 -7.25 13.64 -13.69
C ASP A 19 -6.42 14.79 -13.11
N ALA A 20 -5.65 14.59 -12.05
CA ALA A 20 -4.73 15.60 -11.52
C ALA A 20 -3.26 15.13 -11.49
N MET A 21 -2.34 16.09 -11.59
CA MET A 21 -0.90 15.86 -11.68
C MET A 21 -0.09 16.50 -10.54
N VAL A 22 -0.68 16.64 -9.35
CA VAL A 22 0.02 17.22 -8.17
C VAL A 22 0.56 16.10 -7.27
N ARG A 23 1.88 15.92 -7.25
CA ARG A 23 2.56 15.02 -6.31
C ARG A 23 2.63 15.65 -4.92
N ILE A 24 2.34 14.87 -3.88
CA ILE A 24 2.27 15.37 -2.49
C ILE A 24 3.59 16.05 -2.05
N PRO A 25 4.79 15.47 -2.27
CA PRO A 25 6.04 16.13 -1.86
C PRO A 25 6.29 17.47 -2.57
N ASP A 26 6.00 17.54 -3.87
CA ASP A 26 6.18 18.75 -4.68
C ASP A 26 5.22 19.87 -4.24
N LEU A 27 4.00 19.50 -3.87
CA LEU A 27 3.01 20.40 -3.28
C LEU A 27 3.52 21.02 -1.98
N MET A 28 4.05 20.20 -1.06
CA MET A 28 4.57 20.70 0.22
C MET A 28 5.77 21.64 0.00
N ALA A 29 6.64 21.31 -0.95
CA ALA A 29 7.75 22.18 -1.32
C ALA A 29 7.28 23.54 -1.88
N LYS A 30 6.27 23.53 -2.77
CA LYS A 30 5.69 24.76 -3.32
C LYS A 30 4.96 25.60 -2.27
N ALA A 31 4.15 24.96 -1.42
CA ALA A 31 3.45 25.60 -0.33
C ALA A 31 4.42 26.28 0.65
N LYS A 32 5.51 25.59 1.03
CA LYS A 32 6.57 26.16 1.87
C LYS A 32 7.24 27.38 1.23
N LYS A 33 7.53 27.31 -0.08
CA LYS A 33 8.12 28.43 -0.84
C LYS A 33 7.19 29.66 -0.89
N LEU A 34 5.88 29.43 -0.94
CA LEU A 34 4.88 30.50 -0.96
C LEU A 34 4.53 31.02 0.45
N GLU A 35 5.00 30.35 1.51
CA GLU A 35 4.75 30.68 2.92
C GLU A 35 3.26 30.60 3.28
N VAL A 36 2.53 29.64 2.69
CA VAL A 36 1.13 29.39 3.06
C VAL A 36 1.04 28.59 4.36
N PRO A 37 0.08 28.90 5.26
CA PRO A 37 0.01 28.26 6.57
C PRO A 37 -0.57 26.84 6.54
N ALA A 38 -1.41 26.55 5.54
CA ALA A 38 -2.14 25.29 5.43
C ALA A 38 -2.33 24.87 3.97
N VAL A 39 -2.59 23.58 3.75
CA VAL A 39 -2.90 23.00 2.43
C VAL A 39 -4.01 21.97 2.60
N ALA A 40 -4.96 21.93 1.66
CA ALA A 40 -6.02 20.93 1.63
C ALA A 40 -5.76 19.80 0.63
N LEU A 41 -6.19 18.59 0.99
CA LEU A 41 -6.33 17.43 0.11
C LEU A 41 -7.82 17.19 -0.13
N THR A 42 -8.29 17.30 -1.37
CA THR A 42 -9.71 17.07 -1.71
C THR A 42 -9.84 16.27 -3.00
N ASP A 43 -9.19 15.11 -3.05
CA ASP A 43 -9.25 14.21 -4.21
C ASP A 43 -10.68 13.77 -4.55
N HIS A 44 -10.90 13.36 -5.80
CA HIS A 44 -12.20 12.98 -6.32
C HIS A 44 -12.72 11.69 -5.69
N GLY A 45 -13.68 11.82 -4.77
CA GLY A 45 -14.45 10.71 -4.20
C GLY A 45 -13.62 9.64 -3.51
N ASN A 46 -12.39 9.95 -3.09
CA ASN A 46 -11.48 9.00 -2.45
C ASN A 46 -10.55 9.69 -1.45
N LEU A 47 -9.86 8.90 -0.63
CA LEU A 47 -8.90 9.39 0.34
C LEU A 47 -7.53 8.70 0.21
N TYR A 48 -7.19 8.15 -0.96
CA TYR A 48 -6.01 7.30 -1.14
C TYR A 48 -4.71 7.92 -0.59
N GLY A 49 -4.54 9.24 -0.75
CA GLY A 49 -3.37 9.99 -0.33
C GLY A 49 -3.42 10.59 1.09
N ALA A 50 -4.48 10.39 1.87
CA ALA A 50 -4.71 11.14 3.11
C ALA A 50 -3.59 10.99 4.16
N ILE A 51 -3.16 9.75 4.42
CA ILE A 51 -2.09 9.49 5.41
C ILE A 51 -0.72 9.99 4.92
N PRO A 52 -0.25 9.65 3.70
CA PRO A 52 0.96 10.25 3.15
C PRO A 52 0.93 11.79 3.15
N PHE A 53 -0.22 12.39 2.83
CA PHE A 53 -0.40 13.84 2.82
C PHE A 53 -0.19 14.48 4.20
N VAL A 54 -0.87 13.97 5.23
CA VAL A 54 -0.72 14.46 6.61
C VAL A 54 0.73 14.33 7.08
N ARG A 55 1.37 13.20 6.76
CA ARG A 55 2.77 12.93 7.11
C ARG A 55 3.74 13.91 6.44
N GLU A 56 3.61 14.12 5.13
CA GLU A 56 4.48 15.05 4.39
C GLU A 56 4.23 16.52 4.79
N ALA A 57 2.98 16.89 5.08
CA ALA A 57 2.65 18.21 5.61
C ALA A 57 3.33 18.46 6.97
N ALA A 58 3.25 17.49 7.88
CA ALA A 58 3.89 17.55 9.18
C ALA A 58 5.42 17.69 9.06
N LYS A 59 6.08 16.93 8.15
CA LYS A 59 7.51 17.06 7.87
C LYS A 59 7.88 18.45 7.32
N ALA A 60 6.99 19.06 6.54
CA ALA A 60 7.19 20.38 5.97
C ALA A 60 6.91 21.53 6.96
N GLY A 61 6.23 21.24 8.08
CA GLY A 61 5.76 22.25 9.04
C GLY A 61 4.53 23.02 8.55
N ILE A 62 3.69 22.38 7.73
CA ILE A 62 2.49 22.95 7.13
C ILE A 62 1.27 22.25 7.73
N GLN A 63 0.21 22.99 8.03
CA GLN A 63 -1.03 22.41 8.55
C GLN A 63 -1.78 21.65 7.44
N PRO A 64 -2.02 20.32 7.57
CA PRO A 64 -2.83 19.58 6.62
C PRO A 64 -4.33 19.76 6.90
N ILE A 65 -5.11 19.94 5.84
CA ILE A 65 -6.58 19.87 5.87
C ILE A 65 -6.99 18.67 5.03
N VAL A 66 -7.60 17.66 5.64
CA VAL A 66 -8.08 16.47 4.92
C VAL A 66 -9.53 16.67 4.53
N GLY A 67 -9.84 16.50 3.26
CA GLY A 67 -11.19 16.58 2.72
C GLY A 67 -11.38 15.63 1.54
N CYS A 68 -12.50 15.79 0.85
CA CYS A 68 -12.83 15.01 -0.34
C CYS A 68 -13.81 15.82 -1.20
N GLU A 69 -13.60 15.80 -2.51
CA GLU A 69 -14.64 16.24 -3.44
C GLU A 69 -15.55 15.04 -3.74
N LEU A 70 -16.68 14.98 -3.02
CA LEU A 70 -17.66 13.91 -3.12
C LEU A 70 -18.51 14.04 -4.39
N TYR A 71 -18.98 12.90 -4.88
CA TYR A 71 -20.00 12.87 -5.93
C TYR A 71 -21.39 12.79 -5.29
N MET A 72 -22.22 13.81 -5.46
CA MET A 72 -23.61 13.84 -4.99
C MET A 72 -24.54 13.24 -6.04
N ALA A 73 -25.32 12.22 -5.68
CA ALA A 73 -26.39 11.72 -6.52
C ALA A 73 -27.51 12.78 -6.65
N PRO A 74 -28.11 12.97 -7.84
CA PRO A 74 -29.26 13.88 -8.01
C PRO A 74 -30.51 13.45 -7.23
N GLY A 75 -30.61 12.17 -6.90
CA GLY A 75 -31.66 11.54 -6.09
C GLY A 75 -31.04 10.61 -5.04
N GLY A 76 -31.51 9.38 -4.95
CA GLY A 76 -30.92 8.36 -4.08
C GLY A 76 -29.58 7.86 -4.64
N ARG A 77 -28.61 7.55 -3.76
CA ARG A 77 -27.30 7.04 -4.19
C ARG A 77 -27.36 5.67 -4.90
N GLN A 78 -28.46 4.94 -4.72
CA GLN A 78 -28.70 3.63 -5.35
C GLN A 78 -29.36 3.75 -6.75
N ASP A 79 -29.84 4.93 -7.13
CA ASP A 79 -30.55 5.14 -8.40
C ASP A 79 -29.58 5.06 -9.59
N LYS A 80 -29.93 4.31 -10.64
CA LYS A 80 -29.06 4.04 -11.81
C LYS A 80 -29.71 4.43 -13.14
N ASP A 81 -30.52 5.48 -13.12
CA ASP A 81 -31.35 5.88 -14.28
C ASP A 81 -30.73 7.00 -15.13
N ALA A 82 -29.53 7.46 -14.80
CA ALA A 82 -28.89 8.58 -15.50
C ALA A 82 -28.43 8.18 -16.91
N ALA A 83 -28.73 9.02 -17.90
CA ALA A 83 -28.38 8.80 -19.31
C ALA A 83 -26.87 8.86 -19.59
N SER A 84 -26.10 9.53 -18.74
CA SER A 84 -24.65 9.66 -18.89
C SER A 84 -23.94 9.75 -17.54
N ALA A 85 -22.63 9.45 -17.51
CA ALA A 85 -21.80 9.65 -16.33
C ALA A 85 -21.78 11.10 -15.84
N ARG A 86 -21.92 12.07 -16.76
CA ARG A 86 -22.00 13.50 -16.43
C ARG A 86 -23.28 13.80 -15.65
N ASP A 87 -24.40 13.21 -16.01
CA ASP A 87 -25.70 13.50 -15.38
C ASP A 87 -25.95 12.66 -14.12
N ALA A 88 -25.10 11.65 -13.88
CA ALA A 88 -25.23 10.73 -12.75
C ALA A 88 -24.84 11.33 -11.39
N SER A 89 -24.15 12.48 -11.37
CA SER A 89 -23.71 13.14 -10.13
C SER A 89 -23.37 14.63 -10.29
N TYR A 90 -23.42 15.34 -9.16
CA TYR A 90 -22.83 16.66 -8.94
C TYR A 90 -21.58 16.55 -8.08
N HIS A 91 -20.74 17.59 -8.06
CA HIS A 91 -19.61 17.66 -7.14
C HIS A 91 -20.00 18.37 -5.83
N PHE A 92 -19.40 17.96 -4.72
CA PHE A 92 -19.63 18.58 -3.40
C PHE A 92 -18.39 18.43 -2.52
N LEU A 93 -17.81 19.54 -2.09
CA LEU A 93 -16.56 19.53 -1.34
C LEU A 93 -16.87 19.46 0.16
N VAL A 94 -16.18 18.58 0.87
CA VAL A 94 -16.20 18.54 2.33
C VAL A 94 -14.78 18.48 2.89
N LEU A 95 -14.57 19.14 4.03
CA LEU A 95 -13.31 19.20 4.77
C LEU A 95 -13.56 18.71 6.19
N ALA A 96 -12.67 17.85 6.70
CA ALA A 96 -12.69 17.44 8.09
C ALA A 96 -12.23 18.59 8.98
N GLN A 97 -13.14 19.11 9.81
CA GLN A 97 -12.84 20.16 10.79
C GLN A 97 -12.06 19.59 11.99
N ASN A 98 -12.35 18.35 12.36
CA ASN A 98 -11.82 17.69 13.55
C ASN A 98 -11.85 16.16 13.40
N ALA A 99 -11.51 15.42 14.46
CA ALA A 99 -11.49 13.96 14.45
C ALA A 99 -12.86 13.31 14.16
N GLU A 100 -13.97 13.90 14.66
CA GLU A 100 -15.33 13.42 14.35
C GLU A 100 -15.64 13.62 12.86
N GLY A 101 -15.28 14.78 12.32
CA GLY A 101 -15.40 15.07 10.89
C GLY A 101 -14.62 14.08 10.03
N TYR A 102 -13.40 13.75 10.44
CA TYR A 102 -12.59 12.75 9.74
C TYR A 102 -13.24 11.36 9.76
N GLN A 103 -13.74 10.91 10.91
CA GLN A 103 -14.47 9.63 11.00
C GLN A 103 -15.73 9.61 10.10
N ASN A 104 -16.49 10.70 10.10
CA ASN A 104 -17.64 10.86 9.23
C ASN A 104 -17.24 10.86 7.74
N LEU A 105 -16.12 11.50 7.40
CA LEU A 105 -15.57 11.50 6.05
C LEU A 105 -15.17 10.09 5.59
N LEU A 106 -14.50 9.32 6.45
CA LEU A 106 -14.17 7.91 6.20
C LEU A 106 -15.44 7.09 5.91
N LYS A 107 -16.49 7.31 6.69
CA LYS A 107 -17.78 6.62 6.53
C LYS A 107 -18.48 7.03 5.23
N LEU A 108 -18.56 8.32 4.92
CA LEU A 108 -19.14 8.85 3.68
C LEU A 108 -18.47 8.25 2.45
N VAL A 109 -17.13 8.31 2.39
CA VAL A 109 -16.35 7.77 1.27
C VAL A 109 -16.53 6.25 1.17
N THR A 110 -16.51 5.54 2.31
CA THR A 110 -16.76 4.09 2.33
C THR A 110 -18.12 3.73 1.75
N GLU A 111 -19.20 4.36 2.21
CA GLU A 111 -20.55 4.08 1.71
C GLU A 111 -20.68 4.46 0.23
N ALA A 112 -20.05 5.56 -0.20
CA ALA A 112 -20.04 5.98 -1.60
C ALA A 112 -19.48 4.89 -2.53
N HIS A 113 -18.41 4.21 -2.11
CA HIS A 113 -17.80 3.12 -2.87
C HIS A 113 -18.50 1.77 -2.69
N LEU A 114 -18.95 1.44 -1.48
CA LEU A 114 -19.53 0.12 -1.20
C LEU A 114 -21.00 0.01 -1.61
N THR A 115 -21.79 1.07 -1.51
CA THR A 115 -23.24 1.05 -1.75
C THR A 115 -23.72 2.07 -2.78
N GLY A 116 -23.01 3.18 -2.97
CA GLY A 116 -23.39 4.27 -3.88
C GLY A 116 -22.74 4.27 -5.26
N PHE A 117 -21.95 3.24 -5.59
CA PHE A 117 -21.18 3.22 -6.84
C PHE A 117 -22.07 2.99 -8.08
N TYR A 118 -21.95 3.89 -9.05
CA TYR A 118 -22.51 3.72 -10.40
C TYR A 118 -21.44 3.94 -11.48
N TYR A 119 -21.27 5.18 -11.97
CA TYR A 119 -20.08 5.57 -12.75
C TYR A 119 -18.95 6.11 -11.86
N LYS A 120 -19.34 6.65 -10.71
CA LYS A 120 -18.50 7.24 -9.67
C LYS A 120 -19.05 6.79 -8.30
N PRO A 121 -18.23 6.83 -7.23
CA PRO A 121 -18.70 6.54 -5.88
C PRO A 121 -19.54 7.72 -5.37
N ARG A 122 -20.86 7.55 -5.25
CA ARG A 122 -21.78 8.65 -4.92
C ARG A 122 -22.33 8.58 -3.51
N VAL A 123 -22.51 9.75 -2.91
CA VAL A 123 -23.29 9.95 -1.68
C VAL A 123 -24.65 10.58 -2.02
N ASP A 124 -25.54 10.70 -1.04
CA ASP A 124 -26.82 11.40 -1.17
C ASP A 124 -27.11 12.28 0.05
N ARG A 125 -28.20 13.04 -0.04
CA ARG A 125 -28.64 13.95 1.03
C ARG A 125 -28.92 13.23 2.35
N GLU A 126 -29.43 12.00 2.30
CA GLU A 126 -29.70 11.18 3.50
C GLU A 126 -28.40 10.88 4.26
N LEU A 127 -27.38 10.41 3.53
CA LEU A 127 -26.11 10.04 4.11
C LEU A 127 -25.35 11.27 4.65
N LEU A 128 -25.37 12.40 3.93
CA LEU A 128 -24.80 13.66 4.41
C LEU A 128 -25.48 14.15 5.68
N SER A 129 -26.81 14.08 5.79
CA SER A 129 -27.52 14.45 7.02
C SER A 129 -27.12 13.61 8.22
N LYS A 130 -26.80 12.32 8.02
CA LYS A 130 -26.35 11.42 9.09
C LYS A 130 -24.89 11.64 9.49
N HIS A 131 -24.04 12.04 8.55
CA HIS A 131 -22.59 12.11 8.71
C HIS A 131 -22.00 13.51 8.40
N GLY A 132 -22.78 14.57 8.63
CA GLY A 132 -22.35 15.97 8.42
C GLY A 132 -21.66 16.61 9.64
N ALA A 133 -21.72 15.97 10.80
CA ALA A 133 -21.07 16.46 12.01
C ALA A 133 -19.54 16.48 11.85
N GLY A 134 -18.88 17.51 12.39
CA GLY A 134 -17.44 17.72 12.23
C GLY A 134 -16.95 18.07 10.81
N LEU A 135 -17.83 18.19 9.80
CA LEU A 135 -17.45 18.59 8.44
C LEU A 135 -17.76 20.07 8.15
N ILE A 136 -16.87 20.71 7.39
CA ILE A 136 -17.12 21.98 6.69
C ILE A 136 -17.40 21.65 5.22
N ALA A 137 -18.39 22.28 4.60
CA ALA A 137 -18.80 21.99 3.23
C ALA A 137 -18.80 23.25 2.36
N THR A 138 -18.57 23.07 1.06
CA THR A 138 -18.70 24.15 0.07
C THR A 138 -19.56 23.72 -1.11
N SER A 139 -20.07 24.69 -1.88
CA SER A 139 -20.87 24.40 -3.08
C SER A 139 -20.09 23.80 -4.27
N ALA A 140 -18.78 23.59 -4.13
CA ALA A 140 -17.86 23.02 -5.11
C ALA A 140 -17.70 23.84 -6.41
N CYS A 141 -17.19 23.18 -7.45
CA CYS A 141 -16.88 23.77 -8.75
C CYS A 141 -18.13 23.97 -9.63
N LEU A 142 -17.92 24.29 -10.92
CA LEU A 142 -19.02 24.40 -11.90
C LEU A 142 -19.92 23.16 -11.97
N LYS A 143 -19.41 21.98 -11.59
CA LYS A 143 -20.18 20.73 -11.59
C LYS A 143 -21.00 20.52 -10.31
N GLY A 144 -20.94 21.44 -9.35
CA GLY A 144 -21.77 21.42 -8.15
C GLY A 144 -23.25 21.68 -8.45
N GLU A 145 -24.13 21.19 -7.56
CA GLU A 145 -25.59 21.24 -7.74
C GLU A 145 -26.11 22.69 -7.83
N VAL A 146 -25.55 23.60 -7.01
CA VAL A 146 -25.87 25.04 -7.04
C VAL A 146 -25.53 25.66 -8.39
N ALA A 147 -24.31 25.45 -8.88
CA ALA A 147 -23.82 26.01 -10.14
C ALA A 147 -24.57 25.44 -11.35
N GLN A 148 -24.84 24.13 -11.37
CA GLN A 148 -25.64 23.49 -12.41
C GLN A 148 -27.09 23.99 -12.40
N GLY A 149 -27.70 24.20 -11.23
CA GLY A 149 -29.01 24.82 -11.11
C GLY A 149 -29.04 26.22 -11.72
N ILE A 150 -28.02 27.05 -11.46
CA ILE A 150 -27.89 28.39 -12.05
C ILE A 150 -27.76 28.33 -13.58
N LEU A 151 -26.84 27.50 -14.09
CA LEU A 151 -26.60 27.36 -15.53
C LEU A 151 -27.83 26.86 -16.29
N ASN A 152 -28.64 26.01 -15.65
CA ASN A 152 -29.88 25.48 -16.21
C ASN A 152 -31.11 26.35 -15.93
N HIS A 153 -30.93 27.57 -15.42
CA HIS A 153 -32.01 28.51 -15.08
C HIS A 153 -33.01 27.95 -14.04
N GLN A 154 -32.55 27.08 -13.15
CA GLN A 154 -33.31 26.40 -12.10
C GLN A 154 -32.93 26.94 -10.70
N ILE A 155 -32.95 28.26 -10.52
CA ILE A 155 -32.52 28.94 -9.27
C ILE A 155 -33.26 28.42 -8.03
N ALA A 156 -34.54 28.03 -8.16
CA ALA A 156 -35.29 27.44 -7.06
C ALA A 156 -34.66 26.14 -6.53
N LYS A 157 -34.08 25.29 -7.41
CA LYS A 157 -33.36 24.08 -6.98
C LYS A 157 -32.04 24.41 -6.30
N SER A 158 -31.33 25.44 -6.79
CA SER A 158 -30.12 25.93 -6.12
C SER A 158 -30.42 26.40 -4.69
N ARG A 159 -31.53 27.12 -4.49
CA ARG A 159 -31.98 27.54 -3.15
C ARG A 159 -32.33 26.36 -2.25
N ASP A 160 -33.11 25.40 -2.75
CA ASP A 160 -33.45 24.16 -2.01
C ASP A 160 -32.20 23.41 -1.52
N PHE A 161 -31.20 23.25 -2.40
CA PHE A 161 -29.95 22.59 -2.03
C PHE A 161 -29.15 23.39 -1.01
N ILE A 162 -29.12 24.73 -1.12
CA ILE A 162 -28.47 25.60 -0.13
C ILE A 162 -29.15 25.47 1.23
N ASP A 163 -30.49 25.49 1.29
CA ASP A 163 -31.24 25.32 2.54
C ASP A 163 -30.99 23.96 3.18
N PHE A 164 -30.92 22.89 2.38
CA PHE A 164 -30.47 21.58 2.85
C PHE A 164 -29.07 21.65 3.47
N CYS A 165 -28.10 22.25 2.76
CA CYS A 165 -26.72 22.35 3.26
C CYS A 165 -26.61 23.19 4.54
N LYS A 166 -27.40 24.27 4.67
CA LYS A 166 -27.46 25.07 5.91
C LYS A 166 -27.98 24.27 7.10
N GLN A 167 -28.93 23.38 6.87
CA GLN A 167 -29.48 22.52 7.92
C GLN A 167 -28.49 21.42 8.31
N THR A 168 -27.80 20.82 7.34
CA THR A 168 -26.83 19.74 7.58
C THR A 168 -25.50 20.25 8.15
N PHE A 169 -25.06 21.44 7.73
CA PHE A 169 -23.79 22.06 8.11
C PHE A 169 -24.01 23.47 8.68
N PRO A 170 -24.69 23.61 9.83
CA PRO A 170 -24.95 24.91 10.42
C PRO A 170 -23.64 25.64 10.69
N ASP A 171 -23.56 26.90 10.24
CA ASP A 171 -22.37 27.78 10.29
C ASP A 171 -21.09 27.21 9.66
N ARG A 172 -21.21 26.12 8.90
CA ARG A 172 -20.10 25.37 8.30
C ARG A 172 -20.30 25.10 6.81
N PHE A 173 -21.23 25.80 6.18
CA PHE A 173 -21.46 25.76 4.74
C PHE A 173 -21.07 27.09 4.08
N TYR A 174 -20.34 27.02 2.98
CA TYR A 174 -19.88 28.17 2.22
C TYR A 174 -20.26 28.04 0.75
N LEU A 175 -20.59 29.15 0.11
CA LEU A 175 -20.75 29.20 -1.33
C LEU A 175 -19.40 29.49 -1.99
N GLU A 176 -18.99 28.60 -2.87
CA GLU A 176 -17.69 28.62 -3.51
C GLU A 176 -17.70 29.47 -4.78
N VAL A 177 -16.66 30.30 -4.93
CA VAL A 177 -16.41 31.10 -6.13
C VAL A 177 -15.03 30.77 -6.71
N GLN A 178 -14.98 30.60 -8.02
CA GLN A 178 -13.80 30.23 -8.78
C GLN A 178 -13.73 31.06 -10.06
N ASP A 179 -12.54 31.49 -10.48
CA ASP A 179 -12.38 32.22 -11.75
C ASP A 179 -11.19 31.68 -12.57
N HIS A 180 -11.53 30.90 -13.58
CA HIS A 180 -10.60 30.33 -14.55
C HIS A 180 -10.67 31.05 -15.91
N GLY A 181 -11.27 32.25 -15.95
CA GLY A 181 -11.47 33.03 -17.17
C GLY A 181 -12.69 32.63 -18.01
N LEU A 182 -13.46 31.62 -17.57
CA LEU A 182 -14.58 31.05 -18.32
C LEU A 182 -15.85 31.91 -18.23
N GLU A 183 -16.52 32.13 -19.37
CA GLU A 183 -17.76 32.93 -19.41
C GLU A 183 -18.86 32.36 -18.51
N MET A 184 -19.04 31.03 -18.52
CA MET A 184 -20.00 30.35 -17.67
C MET A 184 -19.71 30.55 -16.16
N GLN A 185 -18.44 30.56 -15.76
CA GLN A 185 -18.06 30.84 -14.36
C GLN A 185 -18.38 32.28 -13.96
N ARG A 186 -18.14 33.26 -14.83
CA ARG A 186 -18.50 34.66 -14.53
C ARG A 186 -20.00 34.83 -14.32
N ARG A 187 -20.82 34.12 -15.09
CA ARG A 187 -22.29 34.09 -14.90
C ARG A 187 -22.67 33.44 -13.57
N VAL A 188 -22.10 32.27 -13.26
CA VAL A 188 -22.37 31.56 -12.00
C VAL A 188 -21.93 32.39 -10.79
N ASN A 189 -20.73 32.98 -10.80
CA ASN A 189 -20.22 33.76 -9.68
C ASN A 189 -21.12 34.95 -9.34
N LYS A 190 -21.67 35.66 -10.34
CA LYS A 190 -22.62 36.77 -10.10
C LYS A 190 -23.86 36.31 -9.33
N GLU A 191 -24.46 35.20 -9.77
CA GLU A 191 -25.64 34.63 -9.12
C GLU A 191 -25.32 34.04 -7.75
N VAL A 192 -24.16 33.39 -7.58
CA VAL A 192 -23.69 32.87 -6.30
C VAL A 192 -23.49 33.99 -5.27
N VAL A 193 -22.89 35.12 -5.67
CA VAL A 193 -22.74 36.31 -4.82
C VAL A 193 -24.11 36.88 -4.41
N GLN A 194 -25.09 36.86 -5.32
CA GLN A 194 -26.45 37.30 -5.02
C GLN A 194 -27.13 36.35 -4.02
N LEU A 195 -27.08 35.03 -4.26
CA LEU A 195 -27.64 34.00 -3.37
C LEU A 195 -26.98 34.03 -1.99
N SER A 196 -25.67 34.26 -1.91
CA SER A 196 -24.93 34.45 -0.66
C SER A 196 -25.55 35.55 0.21
N LYS A 197 -25.84 36.71 -0.39
CA LYS A 197 -26.46 37.85 0.30
C LYS A 197 -27.91 37.57 0.70
N GLU A 198 -28.69 36.97 -0.19
CA GLU A 198 -30.11 36.67 0.04
C GLU A 198 -30.32 35.62 1.13
N MET A 199 -29.48 34.57 1.15
CA MET A 199 -29.65 33.42 2.02
C MET A 199 -28.75 33.45 3.26
N GLY A 200 -27.88 34.46 3.38
CA GLY A 200 -26.97 34.64 4.50
C GLY A 200 -25.89 33.57 4.60
N VAL A 201 -25.38 33.08 3.46
CA VAL A 201 -24.33 32.05 3.41
C VAL A 201 -23.01 32.69 3.00
N PRO A 202 -21.91 32.51 3.75
CA PRO A 202 -20.63 33.14 3.44
C PRO A 202 -20.01 32.60 2.14
N LEU A 203 -19.23 33.44 1.45
CA LEU A 203 -18.47 33.07 0.26
C LEU A 203 -17.10 32.48 0.61
N VAL A 204 -16.55 31.62 -0.23
CA VAL A 204 -15.16 31.16 -0.14
C VAL A 204 -14.54 31.08 -1.54
N ALA A 205 -13.31 31.59 -1.69
CA ALA A 205 -12.59 31.55 -2.97
C ALA A 205 -11.70 30.31 -3.05
N THR A 206 -11.71 29.64 -4.19
CA THR A 206 -10.84 28.48 -4.48
C THR A 206 -10.38 28.51 -5.94
N ASN A 207 -9.49 27.58 -6.33
CA ASN A 207 -8.96 27.51 -7.69
C ASN A 207 -8.93 26.08 -8.27
N ASP A 208 -9.64 25.14 -7.67
CA ASP A 208 -9.84 23.78 -8.19
C ASP A 208 -8.55 23.15 -8.79
N VAL A 209 -7.50 23.08 -7.96
CA VAL A 209 -6.14 22.88 -8.45
C VAL A 209 -5.92 21.46 -8.94
N HIS A 210 -5.42 21.29 -10.17
CA HIS A 210 -5.09 20.00 -10.78
C HIS A 210 -3.61 19.86 -11.17
N TYR A 211 -2.84 20.94 -11.18
CA TYR A 211 -1.40 20.93 -11.46
C TYR A 211 -0.66 22.03 -10.68
N LEU A 212 0.65 21.89 -10.51
CA LEU A 212 1.41 22.85 -9.70
C LEU A 212 1.70 24.16 -10.44
N GLU A 213 2.22 24.11 -11.66
CA GLU A 213 2.65 25.29 -12.43
C GLU A 213 1.77 25.49 -13.66
N LYS A 214 1.56 26.75 -14.06
CA LYS A 214 0.79 27.08 -15.27
C LYS A 214 1.35 26.39 -16.53
N SER A 215 2.68 26.27 -16.64
CA SER A 215 3.36 25.57 -17.73
C SER A 215 3.05 24.07 -17.81
N HIS A 216 2.43 23.49 -16.79
CA HIS A 216 2.06 22.08 -16.76
C HIS A 216 0.72 21.77 -17.45
N ALA A 217 -0.06 22.78 -17.85
CA ALA A 217 -1.37 22.60 -18.46
C ALA A 217 -1.37 21.64 -19.66
N ALA A 218 -0.36 21.71 -20.54
CA ALA A 218 -0.24 20.80 -21.67
C ALA A 218 0.05 19.34 -21.24
N SER A 219 0.83 19.15 -20.17
CA SER A 219 1.10 17.80 -19.62
C SER A 219 -0.14 17.23 -18.92
N HIS A 220 -0.93 18.08 -18.29
CA HIS A 220 -2.22 17.72 -17.73
C HIS A 220 -3.21 17.28 -18.82
N ASP A 221 -3.32 18.01 -19.95
CA ASP A 221 -4.14 17.57 -21.09
C ASP A 221 -3.70 16.19 -21.63
N ALA A 222 -2.38 15.95 -21.71
CA ALA A 222 -1.84 14.63 -22.06
C ALA A 222 -2.26 13.53 -21.05
N LEU A 223 -2.26 13.83 -19.76
CA LEU A 223 -2.74 12.91 -18.71
C LEU A 223 -4.23 12.57 -18.88
N ILE A 224 -5.08 13.57 -19.16
CA ILE A 224 -6.51 13.34 -19.44
C ILE A 224 -6.69 12.46 -20.68
N CYS A 225 -5.91 12.70 -21.74
CA CYS A 225 -5.90 11.85 -22.94
C CYS A 225 -5.49 10.40 -22.61
N ILE A 226 -4.53 10.22 -21.70
CA ILE A 226 -4.12 8.88 -21.23
C ILE A 226 -5.30 8.18 -20.55
N GLY A 227 -5.99 8.86 -19.63
CA GLY A 227 -7.13 8.29 -18.88
C GLY A 227 -8.38 8.04 -19.71
N THR A 228 -8.62 8.86 -20.73
CA THR A 228 -9.78 8.73 -21.63
C THR A 228 -9.49 7.89 -22.88
N ALA A 229 -8.25 7.40 -23.04
CA ALA A 229 -7.78 6.69 -24.22
C ALA A 229 -8.00 7.46 -25.54
N ARG A 230 -7.88 8.79 -25.52
CA ARG A 230 -7.98 9.67 -26.70
C ARG A 230 -6.61 10.21 -27.10
N LEU A 231 -6.53 10.80 -28.29
CA LEU A 231 -5.33 11.48 -28.80
C LEU A 231 -5.41 12.97 -28.50
N ILE A 232 -4.27 13.64 -28.33
CA ILE A 232 -4.22 15.10 -28.10
C ILE A 232 -4.78 15.87 -29.31
N GLN A 233 -4.68 15.30 -30.51
CA GLN A 233 -5.18 15.90 -31.75
C GLN A 233 -6.70 15.78 -31.91
N ASP A 234 -7.38 15.00 -31.07
CA ASP A 234 -8.83 14.84 -31.12
C ASP A 234 -9.53 16.09 -30.58
N GLU A 235 -10.36 16.72 -31.41
CA GLU A 235 -11.09 17.95 -31.09
C GLU A 235 -12.21 17.72 -30.08
N GLU A 236 -12.80 16.52 -30.06
CA GLU A 236 -13.92 16.14 -29.18
C GLU A 236 -13.43 15.50 -27.85
N ARG A 237 -12.12 15.56 -27.57
CA ARG A 237 -11.57 15.01 -26.34
C ARG A 237 -12.03 15.78 -25.11
N LYS A 238 -12.11 15.10 -23.96
CA LYS A 238 -12.25 15.77 -22.65
C LYS A 238 -10.99 16.62 -22.41
N ARG A 239 -11.17 17.91 -22.18
CA ARG A 239 -10.11 18.85 -21.77
C ARG A 239 -10.68 19.91 -20.86
N TYR A 240 -9.81 20.55 -20.07
CA TYR A 240 -10.18 21.69 -19.23
C TYR A 240 -10.36 22.94 -20.10
N GLY A 241 -11.26 23.83 -19.68
CA GLY A 241 -11.65 25.00 -20.48
C GLY A 241 -10.60 26.12 -20.54
N SER A 242 -9.56 26.05 -19.72
CA SER A 242 -8.45 27.01 -19.66
C SER A 242 -7.22 26.40 -18.96
N GLU A 243 -6.13 27.17 -18.89
CA GLU A 243 -4.85 26.79 -18.27
C GLU A 243 -4.72 27.29 -16.82
N GLU A 244 -5.83 27.66 -16.18
CA GLU A 244 -5.85 28.41 -14.92
C GLU A 244 -5.99 27.52 -13.67
N PHE A 245 -5.94 26.19 -13.82
CA PHE A 245 -6.16 25.19 -12.76
C PHE A 245 -4.86 24.82 -12.01
N TYR A 246 -3.92 25.77 -11.92
CA TYR A 246 -2.64 25.56 -11.24
C TYR A 246 -2.66 26.07 -9.79
N TYR A 247 -1.64 25.69 -9.01
CA TYR A 247 -1.46 26.17 -7.64
C TYR A 247 -0.99 27.64 -7.62
N LYS A 248 -1.95 28.57 -7.76
CA LYS A 248 -1.73 30.02 -7.73
C LYS A 248 -1.18 30.49 -6.38
N SER A 249 -0.35 31.53 -6.42
CA SER A 249 0.14 32.22 -5.23
C SER A 249 -0.99 32.99 -4.52
N PRO A 250 -0.83 33.30 -3.21
CA PRO A 250 -1.77 34.17 -2.51
C PRO A 250 -1.98 35.53 -3.17
N GLU A 251 -0.94 36.10 -3.79
CA GLU A 251 -1.01 37.38 -4.50
C GLU A 251 -1.88 37.28 -5.75
N GLU A 252 -1.71 36.22 -6.55
CA GLU A 252 -2.54 35.96 -7.74
C GLU A 252 -4.01 35.79 -7.34
N MET A 253 -4.29 35.03 -6.29
CA MET A 253 -5.66 34.81 -5.81
C MET A 253 -6.30 36.07 -5.24
N ALA A 254 -5.55 36.86 -4.47
CA ALA A 254 -6.04 38.14 -3.93
C ALA A 254 -6.32 39.17 -5.03
N ALA A 255 -5.51 39.19 -6.10
CA ALA A 255 -5.76 40.04 -7.25
C ALA A 255 -7.01 39.61 -8.02
N LEU A 256 -7.17 38.31 -8.26
CA LEU A 256 -8.29 37.70 -8.97
C LEU A 256 -9.63 37.98 -8.28
N PHE A 257 -9.67 37.94 -6.95
CA PHE A 257 -10.87 38.18 -6.14
C PHE A 257 -10.81 39.52 -5.38
N SER A 258 -10.21 40.54 -5.97
CA SER A 258 -10.07 41.86 -5.35
C SER A 258 -11.41 42.53 -5.01
N GLU A 259 -12.49 42.20 -5.74
CA GLU A 259 -13.86 42.66 -5.45
C GLU A 259 -14.57 41.86 -4.35
N LEU A 260 -14.03 40.69 -3.94
CA LEU A 260 -14.59 39.78 -2.94
C LEU A 260 -13.54 39.43 -1.86
N PRO A 261 -12.97 40.42 -1.14
CA PRO A 261 -11.91 40.17 -0.15
C PRO A 261 -12.36 39.28 1.02
N GLU A 262 -13.66 39.19 1.32
CA GLU A 262 -14.22 38.23 2.27
C GLU A 262 -14.03 36.78 1.83
N ALA A 263 -14.16 36.46 0.54
CA ALA A 263 -14.02 35.10 0.04
C ALA A 263 -12.58 34.58 0.22
N ILE A 264 -11.60 35.46 0.06
CA ILE A 264 -10.17 35.18 0.34
C ILE A 264 -9.92 35.04 1.84
N ARG A 265 -10.44 35.95 2.67
CA ARG A 265 -10.27 35.85 4.14
C ARG A 265 -10.88 34.57 4.71
N ASN A 266 -12.02 34.15 4.17
CA ASN A 266 -12.70 32.94 4.62
C ASN A 266 -11.86 31.67 4.37
N THR A 267 -10.94 31.64 3.39
CA THR A 267 -10.06 30.47 3.22
C THR A 267 -9.17 30.26 4.42
N VAL A 268 -8.61 31.35 4.96
CA VAL A 268 -7.73 31.31 6.14
C VAL A 268 -8.55 31.03 7.39
N ALA A 269 -9.76 31.60 7.49
CA ALA A 269 -10.67 31.34 8.60
C ALA A 269 -11.09 29.86 8.66
N ILE A 270 -11.42 29.25 7.53
CA ILE A 270 -11.73 27.81 7.45
C ILE A 270 -10.50 26.98 7.83
N ALA A 271 -9.33 27.30 7.29
CA ALA A 271 -8.09 26.62 7.65
C ALA A 271 -7.82 26.66 9.16
N SER A 272 -8.04 27.81 9.80
CA SER A 272 -7.85 27.95 11.26
C SER A 272 -8.87 27.17 12.11
N GLN A 273 -10.00 26.76 11.52
CA GLN A 273 -11.02 25.94 12.18
C GLN A 273 -10.73 24.44 12.07
N CYS A 274 -9.84 24.04 11.16
CA CYS A 274 -9.50 22.64 10.93
C CYS A 274 -8.35 22.19 11.84
N ASP A 275 -8.65 21.43 12.87
CA ASP A 275 -7.66 20.81 13.76
C ASP A 275 -7.83 19.29 13.76
N LEU A 276 -7.16 18.64 12.80
CA LEU A 276 -7.19 17.19 12.64
C LEU A 276 -5.95 16.56 13.28
N SER A 277 -6.17 15.80 14.34
CA SER A 277 -5.18 14.90 14.92
C SER A 277 -5.52 13.45 14.56
N ILE A 278 -4.58 12.77 13.91
CA ILE A 278 -4.67 11.33 13.59
C ILE A 278 -3.75 10.58 14.55
N GLU A 279 -4.30 9.59 15.25
CA GLU A 279 -3.56 8.78 16.21
C GLU A 279 -2.75 7.68 15.48
N PHE A 280 -1.43 7.84 15.46
CA PHE A 280 -0.48 6.87 14.91
C PHE A 280 0.13 5.97 15.99
N GLY A 281 0.51 4.75 15.63
CA GLY A 281 1.28 3.83 16.47
C GLY A 281 0.50 3.10 17.57
N LYS A 282 -0.77 3.44 17.82
CA LYS A 282 -1.60 2.68 18.77
C LYS A 282 -2.05 1.36 18.15
N ASN A 283 -1.70 0.26 18.80
CA ASN A 283 -2.07 -1.09 18.40
C ASN A 283 -3.59 -1.27 18.35
N ARG A 284 -4.13 -1.71 17.20
CA ARG A 284 -5.55 -2.01 16.93
C ARG A 284 -5.77 -3.46 16.53
N TYR A 285 -4.87 -4.35 16.95
CA TYR A 285 -4.96 -5.76 16.61
C TYR A 285 -6.20 -6.35 17.29
N PRO A 286 -6.90 -7.27 16.61
CA PRO A 286 -8.00 -7.97 17.23
C PRO A 286 -7.50 -8.78 18.44
N GLU A 287 -8.29 -8.79 19.49
CA GLU A 287 -8.07 -9.74 20.58
C GLU A 287 -8.52 -11.14 20.15
N PHE A 288 -7.69 -12.13 20.43
CA PHE A 288 -8.05 -13.52 20.19
C PHE A 288 -8.87 -14.06 21.35
N THR A 289 -10.11 -14.49 21.07
CA THR A 289 -10.99 -15.16 22.03
C THR A 289 -10.89 -16.68 21.85
N PRO A 290 -10.35 -17.43 22.82
CA PRO A 290 -10.31 -18.88 22.75
C PRO A 290 -11.70 -19.51 22.64
N PRO A 291 -11.86 -20.59 21.84
CA PRO A 291 -13.16 -21.20 21.59
C PRO A 291 -13.78 -21.90 22.81
N ASP A 292 -12.97 -22.21 23.83
CA ASP A 292 -13.38 -22.93 25.04
C ASP A 292 -13.59 -21.99 26.26
N GLY A 293 -13.49 -20.68 26.06
CA GLY A 293 -13.71 -19.67 27.10
C GLY A 293 -12.56 -19.49 28.10
N ARG A 294 -11.42 -20.17 27.91
CA ARG A 294 -10.20 -19.94 28.70
C ARG A 294 -9.59 -18.56 28.41
N SER A 295 -8.68 -18.11 29.28
CA SER A 295 -7.86 -16.94 28.96
C SER A 295 -6.95 -17.22 27.77
N ARG A 296 -6.61 -16.17 27.00
CA ARG A 296 -5.69 -16.30 25.85
C ARG A 296 -4.31 -16.81 26.29
N GLU A 297 -3.86 -16.43 27.48
CA GLU A 297 -2.58 -16.85 28.05
C GLU A 297 -2.56 -18.36 28.35
N GLU A 298 -3.60 -18.88 29.01
CA GLU A 298 -3.72 -20.31 29.29
C GLU A 298 -3.86 -21.13 28.00
N TYR A 299 -4.66 -20.63 27.05
CA TYR A 299 -4.85 -21.28 25.75
C TYR A 299 -3.53 -21.37 24.97
N PHE A 300 -2.78 -20.27 24.91
CA PHE A 300 -1.46 -20.21 24.29
C PHE A 300 -0.46 -21.19 24.92
N GLN A 301 -0.42 -21.26 26.26
CA GLN A 301 0.46 -22.19 26.97
C GLN A 301 0.11 -23.66 26.68
N GLU A 302 -1.18 -24.00 26.69
CA GLU A 302 -1.64 -25.36 26.38
C GLU A 302 -1.26 -25.76 24.94
N LEU A 303 -1.49 -24.89 23.97
CA LEU A 303 -1.10 -25.17 22.58
C LEU A 303 0.41 -25.38 22.43
N CYS A 304 1.24 -24.60 23.13
CA CYS A 304 2.68 -24.81 23.14
C CYS A 304 3.06 -26.16 23.77
N ALA A 305 2.41 -26.56 24.86
CA ALA A 305 2.67 -27.86 25.51
C ALA A 305 2.29 -29.03 24.60
N VAL A 306 1.13 -28.94 23.93
CA VAL A 306 0.72 -29.92 22.90
C VAL A 306 1.72 -29.96 21.75
N GLY A 307 2.15 -28.79 21.25
CA GLY A 307 3.16 -28.66 20.21
C GLY A 307 4.48 -29.31 20.60
N MET A 308 4.94 -29.11 21.84
CA MET A 308 6.21 -29.67 22.34
C MET A 308 6.19 -31.19 22.31
N ARG A 309 5.11 -31.80 22.81
CA ARG A 309 4.91 -33.25 22.77
C ARG A 309 4.85 -33.77 21.33
N LYS A 310 4.16 -33.05 20.44
CA LYS A 310 3.99 -33.45 19.04
C LYS A 310 5.29 -33.37 18.23
N ARG A 311 6.06 -32.29 18.38
CA ARG A 311 7.22 -31.99 17.53
C ARG A 311 8.53 -32.54 18.09
N TYR A 312 8.70 -32.54 19.41
CA TYR A 312 9.94 -33.00 20.06
C TYR A 312 9.77 -34.26 20.93
N GLY A 313 8.54 -34.71 21.18
CA GLY A 313 8.29 -36.00 21.84
C GLY A 313 8.44 -36.00 23.37
N PHE A 314 8.50 -34.84 24.02
CA PHE A 314 8.60 -34.72 25.49
C PHE A 314 7.75 -33.57 26.05
N ASP A 315 7.58 -33.52 27.38
CA ASP A 315 6.77 -32.49 28.05
C ASP A 315 7.62 -31.34 28.61
N LEU A 316 7.11 -30.11 28.52
CA LEU A 316 7.76 -28.89 29.03
C LEU A 316 8.15 -28.97 30.52
N ASN A 317 7.38 -29.73 31.31
CA ASN A 317 7.57 -29.85 32.76
C ASN A 317 8.29 -31.14 33.18
N GLN A 318 8.87 -31.87 32.23
CA GLN A 318 9.64 -33.08 32.53
C GLN A 318 10.86 -32.75 33.40
N LYS A 319 11.07 -33.50 34.50
CA LYS A 319 12.14 -33.20 35.49
C LYS A 319 13.55 -33.61 35.04
N ASN A 320 13.66 -34.63 34.18
CA ASN A 320 14.94 -35.18 33.71
C ASN A 320 15.10 -34.92 32.20
N LEU A 321 15.44 -33.68 31.85
CA LEU A 321 15.70 -33.28 30.46
C LEU A 321 17.16 -33.57 30.10
N SER A 322 17.40 -34.07 28.89
CA SER A 322 18.75 -34.11 28.33
C SER A 322 19.29 -32.69 28.09
N PRO A 323 20.61 -32.49 27.93
CA PRO A 323 21.16 -31.17 27.61
C PRO A 323 20.56 -30.52 26.35
N GLU A 324 20.17 -31.32 25.35
CA GLU A 324 19.51 -30.83 24.14
C GLU A 324 18.06 -30.42 24.41
N GLN A 325 17.32 -31.24 25.17
CA GLN A 325 15.96 -30.92 25.59
C GLN A 325 15.92 -29.66 26.47
N GLN A 326 16.93 -29.47 27.32
CA GLN A 326 17.06 -28.28 28.15
C GLN A 326 17.22 -27.02 27.28
N LYS A 327 18.07 -27.04 26.25
CA LYS A 327 18.22 -25.92 25.30
C LYS A 327 16.90 -25.55 24.62
N ILE A 328 16.12 -26.56 24.21
CA ILE A 328 14.80 -26.38 23.60
C ILE A 328 13.85 -25.67 24.59
N VAL A 329 13.79 -26.14 25.84
CA VAL A 329 12.94 -25.55 26.89
C VAL A 329 13.38 -24.13 27.25
N ASP A 330 14.69 -23.87 27.29
CA ASP A 330 15.22 -22.54 27.59
C ASP A 330 14.88 -21.54 26.48
N ARG A 331 15.01 -21.95 25.20
CA ARG A 331 14.55 -21.14 24.06
C ARG A 331 13.04 -20.88 24.13
N TYR A 332 12.23 -21.90 24.42
CA TYR A 332 10.79 -21.76 24.61
C TYR A 332 10.43 -20.72 25.69
N ARG A 333 11.11 -20.77 26.85
CA ARG A 333 10.87 -19.85 27.96
C ARG A 333 11.23 -18.41 27.60
N LEU A 334 12.39 -18.22 26.96
CA LEU A 334 12.83 -16.90 26.47
C LEU A 334 11.79 -16.30 25.51
N GLU A 335 11.38 -17.06 24.49
CA GLU A 335 10.41 -16.57 23.51
C GLU A 335 9.05 -16.26 24.15
N CYS A 336 8.55 -17.13 25.03
CA CYS A 336 7.32 -16.89 25.79
C CYS A 336 7.38 -15.59 26.59
N GLU A 337 8.50 -15.32 27.25
CA GLU A 337 8.69 -14.11 28.05
C GLU A 337 8.63 -12.87 27.16
N VAL A 338 9.36 -12.87 26.03
CA VAL A 338 9.38 -11.75 25.08
C VAL A 338 7.98 -11.52 24.50
N ILE A 339 7.31 -12.56 24.00
CA ILE A 339 5.96 -12.45 23.40
C ILE A 339 4.94 -11.90 24.40
N ARG A 340 5.03 -12.31 25.67
CA ARG A 340 4.17 -11.77 26.73
C ARG A 340 4.47 -10.31 27.02
N LYS A 341 5.75 -9.93 27.12
CA LYS A 341 6.17 -8.54 27.36
C LYS A 341 5.77 -7.60 26.22
N THR A 342 5.81 -8.06 24.98
CA THR A 342 5.42 -7.26 23.82
C THR A 342 3.91 -7.26 23.54
N GLY A 343 3.13 -8.11 24.22
CA GLY A 343 1.68 -8.20 24.04
C GLY A 343 1.24 -8.91 22.76
N PHE A 344 2.10 -9.75 22.15
CA PHE A 344 1.81 -10.40 20.86
C PHE A 344 1.17 -11.79 20.96
N ILE A 345 0.65 -12.17 22.14
CA ILE A 345 -0.03 -13.47 22.32
C ILE A 345 -1.20 -13.62 21.33
N SER A 346 -2.08 -12.62 21.24
CA SER A 346 -3.22 -12.67 20.31
C SER A 346 -2.76 -12.79 18.86
N TYR A 347 -1.69 -12.10 18.48
CA TYR A 347 -1.11 -12.20 17.14
C TYR A 347 -0.71 -13.64 16.78
N PHE A 348 0.06 -14.31 17.64
CA PHE A 348 0.44 -15.72 17.41
C PHE A 348 -0.77 -16.65 17.34
N LEU A 349 -1.78 -16.43 18.20
CA LEU A 349 -2.99 -17.25 18.21
C LEU A 349 -3.84 -17.05 16.97
N ILE A 350 -3.98 -15.82 16.47
CA ILE A 350 -4.69 -15.53 15.21
C ILE A 350 -4.01 -16.27 14.06
N VAL A 351 -2.69 -16.20 13.97
CA VAL A 351 -1.90 -16.84 12.91
C VAL A 351 -2.01 -18.36 12.97
N ALA A 352 -1.82 -18.94 14.16
CA ALA A 352 -1.97 -20.37 14.37
C ALA A 352 -3.38 -20.87 14.02
N ASP A 353 -4.40 -20.06 14.28
CA ASP A 353 -5.78 -20.43 14.07
C ASP A 353 -6.18 -20.54 12.59
N PHE A 354 -5.88 -19.54 11.76
CA PHE A 354 -6.23 -19.64 10.33
C PHE A 354 -5.34 -20.64 9.58
N ILE A 355 -4.06 -20.81 9.99
CA ILE A 355 -3.20 -21.87 9.46
C ILE A 355 -3.75 -23.24 9.87
N GLY A 356 -4.16 -23.40 11.13
CA GLY A 356 -4.79 -24.60 11.65
C GLY A 356 -6.09 -24.93 10.94
N TYR A 357 -6.92 -23.93 10.62
CA TYR A 357 -8.11 -24.08 9.79
C TYR A 357 -7.75 -24.62 8.39
N ALA A 358 -6.78 -23.99 7.72
CA ALA A 358 -6.32 -24.39 6.39
C ALA A 358 -5.84 -25.86 6.38
N LYS A 359 -4.93 -26.22 7.30
CA LYS A 359 -4.42 -27.59 7.45
C LYS A 359 -5.56 -28.61 7.71
N LYS A 360 -6.53 -28.29 8.58
CA LYS A 360 -7.70 -29.15 8.86
C LYS A 360 -8.62 -29.35 7.65
N ARG A 361 -8.69 -28.37 6.75
CA ARG A 361 -9.49 -28.42 5.51
C ARG A 361 -8.71 -28.97 4.31
N GLY A 362 -7.48 -29.45 4.53
CA GLY A 362 -6.59 -29.93 3.47
C GLY A 362 -6.23 -28.83 2.47
N ILE A 363 -6.19 -27.56 2.91
CA ILE A 363 -5.66 -26.46 2.10
C ILE A 363 -4.15 -26.46 2.31
N PRO A 364 -3.33 -26.62 1.25
CA PRO A 364 -1.88 -26.60 1.38
C PRO A 364 -1.38 -25.25 1.91
N VAL A 365 -0.51 -25.31 2.91
CA VAL A 365 0.16 -24.17 3.54
C VAL A 365 1.67 -24.37 3.37
N GLY A 366 2.39 -23.30 3.08
CA GLY A 366 3.86 -23.34 3.02
C GLY A 366 4.49 -23.61 4.39
N PRO A 367 5.76 -24.03 4.41
CA PRO A 367 6.45 -24.36 5.66
C PRO A 367 6.81 -23.14 6.54
N GLY A 368 6.51 -21.93 6.08
CA GLY A 368 6.87 -20.67 6.73
C GLY A 368 7.84 -19.84 5.89
N ARG A 369 7.68 -18.52 5.91
CA ARG A 369 8.51 -17.54 5.20
C ARG A 369 8.95 -16.43 6.13
N GLY A 370 10.03 -15.75 5.75
CA GLY A 370 10.57 -14.62 6.49
C GLY A 370 11.26 -15.06 7.79
N SER A 371 11.45 -14.10 8.69
CA SER A 371 12.12 -14.36 9.97
C SER A 371 11.27 -15.19 10.93
N GLY A 372 9.95 -15.32 10.71
CA GLY A 372 9.04 -16.12 11.55
C GLY A 372 9.47 -17.58 11.75
N ALA A 373 10.22 -18.15 10.80
CA ALA A 373 10.81 -19.48 10.94
C ALA A 373 11.84 -19.60 12.07
N GLY A 374 12.39 -18.49 12.57
CA GLY A 374 13.31 -18.44 13.70
C GLY A 374 12.67 -18.60 15.08
N SER A 375 11.34 -18.61 15.18
CA SER A 375 10.62 -18.77 16.45
C SER A 375 10.28 -20.23 16.73
N ILE A 376 10.71 -20.74 17.89
CA ILE A 376 10.28 -22.05 18.37
C ILE A 376 8.79 -22.04 18.69
N ILE A 377 8.25 -20.92 19.19
CA ILE A 377 6.81 -20.80 19.45
C ILE A 377 6.02 -20.95 18.15
N ALA A 378 6.46 -20.32 17.06
CA ALA A 378 5.81 -20.47 15.76
C ALA A 378 5.81 -21.94 15.28
N PHE A 379 6.93 -22.65 15.48
CA PHE A 379 7.04 -24.08 15.15
C PHE A 379 6.13 -24.97 16.02
N LEU A 380 6.07 -24.69 17.33
CA LEU A 380 5.21 -25.44 18.27
C LEU A 380 3.71 -25.23 17.99
N LEU A 381 3.32 -24.01 17.60
CA LEU A 381 1.95 -23.68 17.20
C LEU A 381 1.62 -24.09 15.76
N GLU A 382 2.56 -24.75 15.07
CA GLU A 382 2.43 -25.20 13.68
C GLU A 382 2.17 -24.07 12.66
N ILE A 383 2.54 -22.84 13.04
CA ILE A 383 2.61 -21.67 12.14
C ILE A 383 3.70 -21.91 11.10
N THR A 384 4.84 -22.44 11.54
CA THR A 384 5.94 -22.86 10.68
C THR A 384 6.17 -24.37 10.83
N ASP A 385 6.77 -24.97 9.81
CA ASP A 385 7.17 -26.39 9.78
C ASP A 385 8.70 -26.55 9.75
N CYS A 386 9.45 -25.46 9.88
CA CYS A 386 10.90 -25.43 10.02
C CYS A 386 11.31 -25.45 11.50
N ASP A 387 12.14 -26.41 11.90
CA ASP A 387 12.71 -26.48 13.27
C ASP A 387 13.85 -25.46 13.43
N PRO A 388 13.66 -24.37 14.21
CA PRO A 388 14.66 -23.32 14.33
C PRO A 388 15.91 -23.78 15.07
N ILE A 389 15.80 -24.79 15.95
CA ILE A 389 16.95 -25.29 16.71
C ILE A 389 17.86 -26.11 15.80
N ARG A 390 17.27 -26.96 14.94
CA ARG A 390 18.01 -27.76 13.95
C ARG A 390 18.78 -26.90 12.95
N TYR A 391 18.18 -25.82 12.48
CA TYR A 391 18.76 -24.96 11.44
C TYR A 391 19.46 -23.70 11.98
N HIS A 392 19.66 -23.62 13.30
CA HIS A 392 20.33 -22.50 13.96
C HIS A 392 19.71 -21.12 13.66
N LEU A 393 18.38 -21.07 13.49
CA LEU A 393 17.65 -19.85 13.19
C LEU A 393 17.46 -19.00 14.46
N LEU A 394 17.57 -17.68 14.30
CA LEU A 394 17.57 -16.73 15.41
C LEU A 394 16.17 -16.16 15.65
N PHE A 395 15.75 -16.09 16.92
CA PHE A 395 14.45 -15.54 17.30
C PHE A 395 14.51 -14.02 17.33
N GLU A 396 15.63 -13.45 17.74
CA GLU A 396 15.87 -12.01 17.83
C GLU A 396 15.76 -11.35 16.45
N ARG A 397 16.09 -12.09 15.38
CA ARG A 397 15.90 -11.66 13.98
C ARG A 397 14.42 -11.55 13.58
N PHE A 398 13.54 -12.25 14.29
CA PHE A 398 12.09 -12.19 14.12
C PHE A 398 11.45 -11.17 15.04
N LEU A 399 11.73 -11.30 16.34
CA LEU A 399 11.18 -10.43 17.37
C LEU A 399 12.32 -10.00 18.30
N ASN A 400 12.82 -8.80 18.04
CA ASN A 400 13.91 -8.21 18.79
C ASN A 400 13.38 -7.60 20.10
N PRO A 401 13.79 -8.08 21.29
CA PRO A 401 13.32 -7.54 22.56
C PRO A 401 13.79 -6.10 22.81
N GLU A 402 14.87 -5.65 22.15
CA GLU A 402 15.41 -4.29 22.27
C GLU A 402 14.72 -3.31 21.31
N ARG A 403 13.98 -3.82 20.31
CA ARG A 403 13.19 -3.05 19.35
C ARG A 403 11.79 -3.64 19.18
N ILE A 404 10.83 -3.09 19.91
CA ILE A 404 9.43 -3.53 19.81
C ILE A 404 8.86 -3.10 18.46
N SER A 405 8.89 -4.00 17.49
CA SER A 405 8.15 -3.91 16.23
C SER A 405 7.16 -5.05 16.10
N ALA A 406 6.09 -4.83 15.35
CA ALA A 406 5.14 -5.87 15.03
C ALA A 406 5.83 -7.03 14.29
N PRO A 407 5.70 -8.28 14.76
CA PRO A 407 6.14 -9.44 14.00
C PRO A 407 5.33 -9.54 12.69
N ASP A 408 5.95 -10.07 11.63
CA ASP A 408 5.32 -10.30 10.33
C ASP A 408 5.52 -11.75 9.89
N PHE A 409 4.47 -12.56 9.97
CA PHE A 409 4.40 -13.90 9.41
C PHE A 409 3.86 -13.79 7.99
N ASP A 410 4.75 -13.94 7.02
CA ASP A 410 4.36 -14.20 5.64
C ASP A 410 3.85 -15.64 5.54
N VAL A 411 2.58 -15.82 5.16
CA VAL A 411 1.98 -17.16 5.07
C VAL A 411 1.64 -17.48 3.62
N ASP A 412 2.25 -18.54 3.11
CA ASP A 412 1.97 -19.08 1.79
C ASP A 412 0.78 -20.04 1.85
N PHE A 413 -0.24 -19.81 1.03
CA PHE A 413 -1.33 -20.74 0.75
C PHE A 413 -1.26 -21.19 -0.70
N CYS A 414 -1.88 -22.33 -1.01
CA CYS A 414 -2.11 -22.69 -2.40
C CYS A 414 -2.98 -21.63 -3.09
N TYR A 415 -2.65 -21.32 -4.35
CA TYR A 415 -3.29 -20.23 -5.08
C TYR A 415 -4.82 -20.41 -5.19
N ASN A 416 -5.27 -21.64 -5.50
CA ASN A 416 -6.68 -21.93 -5.80
C ASN A 416 -7.60 -21.83 -4.57
N ARG A 417 -7.13 -22.23 -3.39
CA ARG A 417 -7.96 -22.35 -2.18
C ARG A 417 -7.68 -21.28 -1.13
N ARG A 418 -6.75 -20.36 -1.39
CA ARG A 418 -6.52 -19.18 -0.55
C ARG A 418 -7.79 -18.37 -0.22
N PRO A 419 -8.73 -18.13 -1.16
CA PRO A 419 -9.94 -17.38 -0.84
C PRO A 419 -10.78 -17.99 0.29
N GLU A 420 -10.74 -19.32 0.47
CA GLU A 420 -11.44 -20.00 1.58
C GLU A 420 -10.89 -19.58 2.95
N VAL A 421 -9.57 -19.33 3.05
CA VAL A 421 -8.92 -18.89 4.30
C VAL A 421 -9.25 -17.43 4.60
N ILE A 422 -9.25 -16.56 3.58
CA ILE A 422 -9.66 -15.16 3.73
C ILE A 422 -11.11 -15.08 4.21
N GLU A 423 -11.99 -15.89 3.62
CA GLU A 423 -13.39 -15.98 4.00
C GLU A 423 -13.58 -16.51 5.44
N TYR A 424 -12.76 -17.46 5.87
CA TYR A 424 -12.75 -17.93 7.25
C TYR A 424 -12.38 -16.81 8.23
N VAL A 425 -11.31 -16.07 7.95
CA VAL A 425 -10.87 -14.93 8.76
C VAL A 425 -11.97 -13.87 8.81
N ARG A 426 -12.60 -13.56 7.67
CA ARG A 426 -13.70 -12.59 7.59
C ARG A 426 -14.90 -13.00 8.46
N LYS A 427 -15.32 -14.26 8.39
CA LYS A 427 -16.41 -14.79 9.25
C LYS A 427 -16.06 -14.79 10.73
N LYS A 428 -14.79 -15.03 11.07
CA LYS A 428 -14.34 -15.13 12.46
C LYS A 428 -14.20 -13.76 13.13
N TYR A 429 -13.58 -12.81 12.45
CA TYR A 429 -13.26 -11.49 13.02
C TYR A 429 -14.28 -10.40 12.63
N GLY A 430 -15.19 -10.69 11.70
CA GLY A 430 -16.27 -9.81 11.27
C GLY A 430 -16.09 -9.26 9.85
N GLU A 431 -17.19 -9.19 9.10
CA GLU A 431 -17.22 -8.72 7.71
C GLU A 431 -16.65 -7.30 7.54
N ASN A 432 -16.91 -6.42 8.50
CA ASN A 432 -16.44 -5.03 8.46
C ASN A 432 -15.03 -4.84 9.04
N ASN A 433 -14.43 -5.89 9.60
CA ASN A 433 -13.16 -5.84 10.31
C ASN A 433 -12.00 -6.39 9.48
N VAL A 434 -12.30 -7.01 8.33
CA VAL A 434 -11.33 -7.67 7.45
C VAL A 434 -11.48 -7.15 6.03
N ALA A 435 -10.40 -6.66 5.44
CA ALA A 435 -10.37 -6.21 4.05
C ALA A 435 -9.06 -6.60 3.38
N GLN A 436 -9.07 -6.69 2.05
CA GLN A 436 -7.82 -6.74 1.28
C GLN A 436 -7.16 -5.36 1.26
N ILE A 437 -5.87 -5.30 0.98
CA ILE A 437 -5.10 -4.04 0.95
C ILE A 437 -5.05 -3.52 -0.48
N ILE A 438 -5.21 -2.21 -0.71
CA ILE A 438 -5.01 -1.60 -2.04
C ILE A 438 -3.53 -1.48 -2.39
N THR A 439 -3.24 -1.51 -3.69
CA THR A 439 -1.96 -1.13 -4.27
C THR A 439 -2.19 -0.19 -5.44
N PHE A 440 -1.21 0.67 -5.72
CA PHE A 440 -1.27 1.62 -6.82
C PHE A 440 -0.22 1.28 -7.87
N GLY A 441 -0.65 1.10 -9.11
CA GLY A 441 0.27 1.06 -10.24
C GLY A 441 0.74 2.47 -10.56
N THR A 442 2.05 2.70 -10.63
CA THR A 442 2.63 4.01 -10.95
C THR A 442 3.14 4.09 -12.39
N MET A 443 3.23 5.30 -12.93
CA MET A 443 3.80 5.59 -14.23
C MET A 443 5.34 5.56 -14.19
N GLY A 444 5.92 4.36 -14.24
CA GLY A 444 7.39 4.20 -14.29
C GLY A 444 8.01 4.71 -15.61
N ALA A 445 9.30 5.06 -15.60
CA ALA A 445 10.02 5.72 -16.71
C ALA A 445 9.70 5.18 -18.13
N LYS A 446 9.73 3.86 -18.32
CA LYS A 446 9.41 3.24 -19.62
C LYS A 446 7.92 3.27 -19.96
N ALA A 447 7.08 3.08 -18.96
CA ALA A 447 5.63 3.05 -19.14
C ALA A 447 5.11 4.44 -19.51
N VAL A 448 5.54 5.47 -18.79
CA VAL A 448 5.11 6.86 -19.04
C VAL A 448 5.53 7.34 -20.43
N VAL A 449 6.74 7.02 -20.89
CA VAL A 449 7.18 7.34 -22.25
C VAL A 449 6.28 6.70 -23.30
N ARG A 450 5.86 5.45 -23.11
CA ARG A 450 4.94 4.77 -24.04
C ARG A 450 3.54 5.36 -23.99
N ASP A 451 3.02 5.67 -22.81
CA ASP A 451 1.68 6.24 -22.65
C ASP A 451 1.58 7.64 -23.27
N VAL A 452 2.57 8.50 -23.03
CA VAL A 452 2.65 9.84 -23.63
C VAL A 452 2.84 9.77 -25.14
N ALA A 453 3.78 8.92 -25.62
CA ALA A 453 4.00 8.71 -27.05
C ALA A 453 2.70 8.32 -27.78
N ARG A 454 1.90 7.43 -27.16
CA ARG A 454 0.63 6.97 -27.71
C ARG A 454 -0.35 8.13 -27.89
N VAL A 455 -0.54 8.99 -26.89
CA VAL A 455 -1.52 10.10 -26.97
C VAL A 455 -1.05 11.23 -27.89
N MET A 456 0.27 11.34 -28.11
CA MET A 456 0.90 12.25 -29.08
C MET A 456 1.00 11.66 -30.51
N SER A 457 0.33 10.54 -30.79
CA SER A 457 0.28 9.91 -32.12
C SER A 457 1.62 9.41 -32.65
N PHE A 458 2.58 9.03 -31.79
CA PHE A 458 3.74 8.27 -32.22
C PHE A 458 3.34 6.84 -32.59
N SER A 459 4.04 6.24 -33.56
CA SER A 459 3.86 4.82 -33.83
C SER A 459 4.35 3.97 -32.64
N TYR A 460 3.79 2.77 -32.49
CA TYR A 460 4.23 1.83 -31.46
C TYR A 460 5.74 1.52 -31.56
N GLY A 461 6.27 1.42 -32.78
CA GLY A 461 7.70 1.16 -33.01
C GLY A 461 8.59 2.31 -32.54
N GLU A 462 8.20 3.56 -32.78
CA GLU A 462 8.92 4.73 -32.27
C GLU A 462 8.89 4.78 -30.74
N ALA A 463 7.71 4.59 -30.15
CA ALA A 463 7.52 4.59 -28.70
C ALA A 463 8.35 3.49 -28.01
N ASP A 464 8.32 2.27 -28.53
CA ASP A 464 9.08 1.15 -27.97
C ASP A 464 10.59 1.32 -28.15
N ARG A 465 11.04 1.91 -29.25
CA ARG A 465 12.45 2.26 -29.47
C ARG A 465 12.94 3.24 -28.40
N LEU A 466 12.20 4.32 -28.15
CA LEU A 466 12.53 5.31 -27.11
C LEU A 466 12.53 4.67 -25.71
N ALA A 467 11.52 3.85 -25.39
CA ALA A 467 11.44 3.17 -24.11
C ALA A 467 12.56 2.15 -23.88
N LYS A 468 13.08 1.51 -24.94
CA LYS A 468 14.22 0.57 -24.85
C LYS A 468 15.56 1.25 -24.62
N MET A 469 15.71 2.52 -25.01
CA MET A 469 16.91 3.32 -24.73
C MET A 469 17.06 3.69 -23.24
N ILE A 470 16.00 3.51 -22.43
CA ILE A 470 16.03 3.67 -20.98
C ILE A 470 16.66 2.40 -20.36
N PRO A 471 17.73 2.51 -19.55
CA PRO A 471 18.37 1.34 -18.95
C PRO A 471 17.48 0.59 -17.96
N ASN A 472 17.72 -0.72 -17.79
CA ASN A 472 17.03 -1.55 -16.80
C ASN A 472 17.75 -1.46 -15.44
N ASP A 473 17.32 -0.53 -14.59
CA ASP A 473 17.79 -0.36 -13.20
C ASP A 473 16.55 -0.24 -12.30
N LEU A 474 16.61 -0.86 -11.11
CA LEU A 474 15.52 -0.91 -10.12
C LEU A 474 15.02 0.48 -9.69
N LYS A 475 15.88 1.51 -9.71
CA LYS A 475 15.53 2.90 -9.34
C LYS A 475 15.77 3.86 -10.50
N MET A 476 15.43 3.44 -11.72
CA MET A 476 15.56 4.28 -12.90
C MET A 476 14.51 5.39 -12.92
N THR A 477 14.96 6.61 -13.23
CA THR A 477 14.11 7.78 -13.53
C THR A 477 14.44 8.33 -14.91
N LEU A 478 13.56 9.11 -15.52
CA LEU A 478 13.83 9.74 -16.81
C LEU A 478 15.03 10.69 -16.75
N GLU A 479 15.19 11.41 -15.64
CA GLU A 479 16.36 12.27 -15.41
C GLU A 479 17.66 11.46 -15.40
N LYS A 480 17.68 10.32 -14.67
CA LYS A 480 18.83 9.42 -14.62
C LYS A 480 19.08 8.76 -15.98
N ALA A 481 18.03 8.38 -16.69
CA ALA A 481 18.11 7.76 -18.01
C ALA A 481 18.76 8.69 -19.04
N LEU A 482 18.38 9.97 -19.07
CA LEU A 482 18.98 10.99 -19.95
C LEU A 482 20.47 11.23 -19.67
N LYS A 483 20.92 11.04 -18.42
CA LYS A 483 22.35 11.14 -18.06
C LYS A 483 23.12 9.87 -18.42
N MET A 484 22.51 8.70 -18.29
CA MET A 484 23.17 7.40 -18.49
C MET A 484 23.15 6.91 -19.95
N SER A 485 22.17 7.32 -20.75
CA SER A 485 21.96 6.85 -22.12
C SER A 485 22.25 7.98 -23.13
N PRO A 486 23.45 8.01 -23.75
CA PRO A 486 23.79 9.00 -24.77
C PRO A 486 22.84 8.94 -25.97
N GLU A 487 22.32 7.76 -26.31
CA GLU A 487 21.36 7.57 -27.40
C GLU A 487 20.02 8.25 -27.11
N LEU A 488 19.47 8.06 -25.91
CA LEU A 488 18.23 8.71 -25.49
C LEU A 488 18.40 10.23 -25.49
N LYS A 489 19.52 10.72 -24.96
CA LYS A 489 19.83 12.15 -24.97
C LYS A 489 19.90 12.71 -26.39
N LYS A 490 20.61 12.04 -27.30
CA LYS A 490 20.70 12.47 -28.70
C LYS A 490 19.35 12.46 -29.41
N ALA A 491 18.49 11.47 -29.12
CA ALA A 491 17.14 11.40 -29.68
C ALA A 491 16.27 12.56 -29.19
N THR A 492 16.34 12.88 -27.90
CA THR A 492 15.64 14.04 -27.31
C THR A 492 16.19 15.35 -27.88
N ASP A 493 17.49 15.58 -27.88
CA ASP A 493 18.08 16.85 -28.33
C ASP A 493 17.88 17.08 -29.84
N GLY A 494 17.73 16.01 -30.63
CA GLY A 494 17.65 16.07 -32.10
C GLY A 494 16.25 16.17 -32.71
N ASP A 495 15.18 15.88 -31.97
CA ASP A 495 13.80 15.90 -32.48
C ASP A 495 12.86 16.66 -31.53
N PRO A 496 12.30 17.81 -31.96
CA PRO A 496 11.36 18.60 -31.15
C PRO A 496 10.15 17.82 -30.64
N ARG A 497 9.64 16.83 -31.41
CA ARG A 497 8.51 15.99 -30.97
C ARG A 497 8.92 15.11 -29.80
N VAL A 498 10.15 14.62 -29.80
CA VAL A 498 10.70 13.81 -28.70
C VAL A 498 10.98 14.68 -27.48
N GLN A 499 11.40 15.94 -27.66
CA GLN A 499 11.54 16.90 -26.55
C GLN A 499 10.21 17.14 -25.84
N GLU A 500 9.15 17.40 -26.58
CA GLU A 500 7.80 17.60 -26.05
C GLU A 500 7.29 16.34 -25.33
N LEU A 501 7.49 15.17 -25.93
CA LEU A 501 7.19 13.88 -25.29
C LEU A 501 7.93 13.73 -23.96
N MET A 502 9.24 14.02 -23.92
CA MET A 502 10.04 13.88 -22.71
C MET A 502 9.62 14.89 -21.64
N PHE A 503 9.25 16.11 -22.03
CA PHE A 503 8.70 17.12 -21.11
C PHE A 503 7.43 16.61 -20.42
N HIS A 504 6.45 16.12 -21.19
CA HIS A 504 5.24 15.53 -20.61
C HIS A 504 5.55 14.30 -19.76
N ALA A 505 6.41 13.41 -20.25
CA ALA A 505 6.76 12.17 -19.55
C ALA A 505 7.47 12.44 -18.21
N GLN A 506 8.32 13.45 -18.11
CA GLN A 506 8.97 13.85 -16.85
C GLN A 506 7.98 14.43 -15.83
N ASN A 507 7.00 15.19 -16.29
CA ASN A 507 5.95 15.72 -15.42
C ASN A 507 5.00 14.62 -14.90
N LEU A 508 4.80 13.56 -15.69
CA LEU A 508 3.93 12.42 -15.35
C LEU A 508 4.67 11.22 -14.75
N GLU A 509 6.00 11.27 -14.62
CA GLU A 509 6.78 10.18 -14.04
C GLU A 509 6.45 9.99 -12.55
N GLY A 510 6.22 8.73 -12.16
CA GLY A 510 5.99 8.32 -10.78
C GLY A 510 4.55 8.45 -10.31
N MET A 511 3.67 9.08 -11.09
CA MET A 511 2.28 9.33 -10.68
C MET A 511 1.47 8.05 -10.53
N ALA A 512 0.52 8.06 -9.59
CA ALA A 512 -0.47 6.99 -9.44
C ALA A 512 -1.38 6.94 -10.68
N ARG A 513 -1.45 5.76 -11.31
CA ARG A 513 -2.19 5.53 -12.57
C ARG A 513 -3.50 4.79 -12.34
N GLN A 514 -3.45 3.69 -11.59
CA GLN A 514 -4.65 2.91 -11.25
C GLN A 514 -4.56 2.33 -9.86
N ALA A 515 -5.73 2.19 -9.22
CA ALA A 515 -5.93 1.36 -8.05
C ALA A 515 -6.04 -0.13 -8.45
N SER A 516 -5.47 -1.02 -7.65
CA SER A 516 -5.58 -2.47 -7.78
C SER A 516 -5.52 -3.12 -6.40
N VAL A 517 -5.83 -4.40 -6.30
CA VAL A 517 -5.78 -5.12 -5.02
C VAL A 517 -4.40 -5.72 -4.83
N HIS A 518 -3.85 -5.57 -3.63
CA HIS A 518 -2.58 -6.18 -3.25
C HIS A 518 -2.70 -7.69 -3.41
N ALA A 519 -1.72 -8.30 -4.06
CA ALA A 519 -1.83 -9.71 -4.43
C ALA A 519 -2.01 -10.63 -3.22
N ALA A 520 -1.50 -10.24 -2.04
CA ALA A 520 -1.50 -11.06 -0.82
C ALA A 520 -2.07 -10.34 0.42
N GLY A 521 -2.25 -9.03 0.39
CA GLY A 521 -2.34 -8.22 1.59
C GLY A 521 -3.74 -8.24 2.16
N VAL A 522 -3.88 -8.62 3.42
CA VAL A 522 -5.11 -8.60 4.20
C VAL A 522 -4.87 -7.76 5.45
N VAL A 523 -5.84 -6.93 5.80
CA VAL A 523 -5.88 -6.22 7.07
C VAL A 523 -6.96 -6.81 7.96
N ILE A 524 -6.67 -6.94 9.25
CA ILE A 524 -7.59 -7.44 10.27
C ILE A 524 -7.60 -6.41 11.41
N CYS A 525 -8.78 -6.03 11.90
CA CYS A 525 -8.93 -5.08 13.00
C CYS A 525 -9.84 -5.64 14.09
N GLY A 526 -9.63 -5.20 15.34
CA GLY A 526 -10.56 -5.51 16.44
C GLY A 526 -11.92 -4.81 16.33
N GLU A 527 -12.01 -3.77 15.51
CA GLU A 527 -13.19 -2.93 15.31
C GLU A 527 -13.47 -2.75 13.81
N PRO A 528 -14.66 -2.24 13.42
CA PRO A 528 -14.95 -1.96 12.02
C PRO A 528 -13.91 -1.04 11.36
N LEU A 529 -13.35 -1.47 10.23
CA LEU A 529 -12.24 -0.79 9.54
C LEU A 529 -12.60 0.65 9.14
N PHE A 530 -13.86 0.91 8.82
CA PHE A 530 -14.33 2.23 8.39
C PHE A 530 -14.20 3.33 9.47
N HIS A 531 -13.90 2.97 10.73
CA HIS A 531 -13.54 3.94 11.77
C HIS A 531 -12.14 4.55 11.57
N PHE A 532 -11.26 3.86 10.84
CA PHE A 532 -9.84 4.24 10.71
C PHE A 532 -9.39 4.36 9.26
N VAL A 533 -10.02 3.63 8.35
CA VAL A 533 -9.60 3.46 6.96
C VAL A 533 -10.81 3.49 6.03
N PRO A 534 -10.81 4.29 4.96
CA PRO A 534 -11.89 4.26 3.99
C PRO A 534 -11.80 2.97 3.18
N LEU A 535 -12.94 2.42 2.77
CA LEU A 535 -13.00 1.17 1.99
C LEU A 535 -13.45 1.43 0.55
N THR A 536 -13.11 0.50 -0.35
CA THR A 536 -13.54 0.46 -1.75
C THR A 536 -13.84 -0.99 -2.15
N ARG A 537 -14.51 -1.16 -3.30
CA ARG A 537 -14.65 -2.48 -3.93
C ARG A 537 -13.54 -2.71 -4.95
N GLY A 538 -13.01 -3.93 -4.95
CA GLY A 538 -12.12 -4.43 -6.00
C GLY A 538 -12.90 -4.90 -7.23
N LYS A 539 -12.21 -5.58 -8.15
CA LYS A 539 -12.81 -5.98 -9.44
C LYS A 539 -13.73 -7.19 -9.30
N ASP A 540 -13.47 -8.05 -8.34
CA ASP A 540 -14.19 -9.28 -8.04
C ASP A 540 -15.12 -9.11 -6.81
N ASP A 541 -15.56 -7.86 -6.57
CA ASP A 541 -16.42 -7.42 -5.45
C ASP A 541 -15.81 -7.57 -4.05
N GLU A 542 -14.50 -7.78 -3.96
CA GLU A 542 -13.77 -7.81 -2.70
C GLU A 542 -13.77 -6.44 -1.99
N ILE A 543 -13.90 -6.45 -0.66
CA ILE A 543 -13.71 -5.23 0.15
C ILE A 543 -12.21 -4.97 0.26
N VAL A 544 -11.79 -3.76 -0.11
CA VAL A 544 -10.41 -3.32 -0.15
C VAL A 544 -10.25 -2.03 0.65
N THR A 545 -9.14 -1.86 1.37
CA THR A 545 -8.78 -0.57 1.96
C THR A 545 -8.54 0.48 0.87
N GLN A 546 -8.70 1.75 1.17
CA GLN A 546 -8.21 2.83 0.30
C GLN A 546 -6.77 3.24 0.63
N PHE A 547 -6.26 2.81 1.79
CA PHE A 547 -4.88 3.05 2.17
C PHE A 547 -3.98 1.85 1.83
N PRO A 548 -2.81 2.07 1.22
CA PRO A 548 -1.85 1.01 0.93
C PRO A 548 -1.18 0.51 2.23
N MET A 549 -0.37 -0.54 2.10
CA MET A 549 0.17 -1.30 3.24
C MET A 549 0.93 -0.45 4.27
N GLU A 550 1.75 0.51 3.84
CA GLU A 550 2.56 1.34 4.74
C GLU A 550 1.69 2.19 5.70
N PRO A 551 0.77 3.06 5.22
CA PRO A 551 -0.18 3.77 6.08
C PRO A 551 -0.98 2.91 7.06
N LEU A 552 -1.38 1.70 6.67
CA LEU A 552 -2.14 0.81 7.57
C LEU A 552 -1.31 0.40 8.79
N GLY A 553 -0.02 0.15 8.59
CA GLY A 553 0.92 -0.15 9.69
C GLY A 553 1.13 1.05 10.61
N GLU A 554 1.22 2.26 10.06
CA GLU A 554 1.33 3.50 10.85
C GLU A 554 0.08 3.76 11.72
N LEU A 555 -1.10 3.37 11.22
CA LEU A 555 -2.37 3.41 11.96
C LEU A 555 -2.53 2.27 12.99
N GLY A 556 -1.52 1.39 13.11
CA GLY A 556 -1.49 0.30 14.07
C GLY A 556 -2.40 -0.87 13.74
N LEU A 557 -2.80 -1.04 12.48
CA LEU A 557 -3.64 -2.15 12.03
C LEU A 557 -2.82 -3.41 11.77
N LEU A 558 -3.44 -4.57 11.98
CA LEU A 558 -2.80 -5.86 11.76
C LEU A 558 -2.81 -6.18 10.27
N LYS A 559 -1.64 -6.08 9.64
CA LYS A 559 -1.41 -6.49 8.26
C LYS A 559 -0.90 -7.92 8.21
N MET A 560 -1.38 -8.70 7.26
CA MET A 560 -0.93 -10.06 6.99
C MET A 560 -0.87 -10.30 5.48
N ASP A 561 0.20 -10.95 5.03
CA ASP A 561 0.30 -11.39 3.65
C ASP A 561 -0.11 -12.87 3.53
N PHE A 562 -1.24 -13.09 2.84
CA PHE A 562 -1.72 -14.40 2.42
C PHE A 562 -1.27 -14.61 0.98
N LEU A 563 -0.07 -15.14 0.80
CA LEU A 563 0.51 -15.32 -0.53
C LEU A 563 -0.14 -16.52 -1.23
N GLY A 564 -0.45 -16.37 -2.52
CA GLY A 564 -0.91 -17.48 -3.37
C GLY A 564 0.28 -18.11 -4.10
N LEU A 565 0.90 -19.12 -3.52
CA LEU A 565 2.07 -19.77 -4.10
C LEU A 565 1.66 -20.91 -5.04
N LYS A 566 1.91 -20.73 -6.34
CA LYS A 566 1.61 -21.74 -7.38
C LYS A 566 2.28 -23.09 -7.11
N THR A 567 3.48 -23.09 -6.53
CA THR A 567 4.22 -24.31 -6.17
C THR A 567 3.43 -25.21 -5.25
N LEU A 568 2.71 -24.66 -4.26
CA LEU A 568 1.90 -25.46 -3.34
C LEU A 568 0.73 -26.12 -4.06
N THR A 569 0.10 -25.42 -5.01
CA THR A 569 -0.94 -25.99 -5.87
C THR A 569 -0.38 -27.13 -6.74
N ILE A 570 0.79 -26.94 -7.34
CA ILE A 570 1.43 -27.98 -8.17
C ILE A 570 1.77 -29.23 -7.36
N ILE A 571 2.28 -29.06 -6.13
CA ILE A 571 2.57 -30.19 -5.23
C ILE A 571 1.29 -30.93 -4.86
N ASP A 572 0.23 -30.22 -4.49
CA ASP A 572 -1.06 -30.81 -4.13
C ASP A 572 -1.67 -31.61 -5.29
N ASP A 573 -1.67 -31.04 -6.50
CA ASP A 573 -2.13 -31.71 -7.72
C ASP A 573 -1.29 -32.97 -8.04
N ALA A 574 0.03 -32.91 -7.82
CA ALA A 574 0.92 -34.06 -8.00
C ALA A 574 0.60 -35.19 -7.00
N LEU A 575 0.42 -34.87 -5.72
CA LEU A 575 0.05 -35.83 -4.68
C LEU A 575 -1.33 -36.45 -4.95
N ALA A 576 -2.32 -35.65 -5.33
CA ALA A 576 -3.65 -36.11 -5.68
C ALA A 576 -3.61 -37.09 -6.87
N ASN A 577 -2.79 -36.80 -7.88
CA ASN A 577 -2.60 -37.68 -9.02
C ASN A 577 -1.88 -39.00 -8.64
N ILE A 578 -0.86 -38.95 -7.77
CA ILE A 578 -0.19 -40.14 -7.26
C ILE A 578 -1.18 -41.02 -6.48
N LYS A 579 -2.00 -40.42 -5.62
CA LYS A 579 -3.05 -41.13 -4.88
C LYS A 579 -4.06 -41.78 -5.83
N ARG A 580 -4.54 -41.05 -6.84
CA ARG A 580 -5.50 -41.55 -7.83
C ARG A 580 -4.94 -42.69 -8.69
N THR A 581 -3.68 -42.60 -9.11
CA THR A 581 -3.10 -43.54 -10.09
C THR A 581 -2.36 -44.72 -9.44
N ARG A 582 -1.83 -44.54 -8.23
CA ARG A 582 -1.02 -45.55 -7.52
C ARG A 582 -1.57 -45.95 -6.17
N GLY A 583 -2.62 -45.30 -5.67
CA GLY A 583 -3.20 -45.58 -4.34
C GLY A 583 -2.31 -45.15 -3.16
N LEU A 584 -1.23 -44.40 -3.42
CA LEU A 584 -0.28 -43.98 -2.39
C LEU A 584 -0.69 -42.61 -1.81
N ASP A 585 -0.95 -42.56 -0.51
CA ASP A 585 -1.29 -41.34 0.23
C ASP A 585 -0.02 -40.72 0.84
N LEU A 586 0.71 -39.96 0.03
CA LEU A 586 1.99 -39.36 0.41
C LEU A 586 1.78 -38.00 1.11
N LYS A 587 2.64 -37.69 2.07
CA LYS A 587 2.64 -36.44 2.83
C LYS A 587 4.00 -35.74 2.75
N PRO A 588 4.09 -34.47 2.31
CA PRO A 588 5.35 -33.76 2.17
C PRO A 588 6.21 -33.74 3.43
N GLU A 589 5.59 -33.65 4.61
CA GLU A 589 6.28 -33.56 5.90
C GLU A 589 7.01 -34.86 6.28
N GLN A 590 6.74 -35.95 5.55
CA GLN A 590 7.34 -37.26 5.76
C GLN A 590 8.48 -37.57 4.77
N PHE A 591 8.77 -36.65 3.84
CA PHE A 591 9.82 -36.88 2.84
C PHE A 591 11.21 -36.81 3.48
N PRO A 592 12.12 -37.76 3.17
CA PRO A 592 13.46 -37.75 3.71
C PRO A 592 14.26 -36.58 3.14
N LEU A 593 14.98 -35.87 4.02
CA LEU A 593 15.86 -34.75 3.66
C LEU A 593 17.25 -35.21 3.16
N SER A 594 17.42 -36.50 2.92
CA SER A 594 18.70 -37.12 2.52
C SER A 594 18.54 -38.01 1.28
N ASP A 595 17.53 -37.77 0.44
CA ASP A 595 17.29 -38.57 -0.76
C ASP A 595 18.33 -38.27 -1.85
N GLN A 596 19.24 -39.22 -2.07
CA GLN A 596 20.32 -39.09 -3.06
C GLN A 596 19.81 -38.86 -4.48
N LYS A 597 18.70 -39.50 -4.88
CA LYS A 597 18.15 -39.35 -6.24
C LYS A 597 17.70 -37.93 -6.52
N THR A 598 17.15 -37.26 -5.50
CA THR A 598 16.77 -35.84 -5.56
C THR A 598 18.02 -34.97 -5.74
N PHE A 599 19.09 -35.20 -4.98
CA PHE A 599 20.34 -34.45 -5.14
C PHE A 599 21.01 -34.69 -6.49
N ASP A 600 21.02 -35.93 -6.99
CA ASP A 600 21.56 -36.25 -8.32
C ASP A 600 20.81 -35.53 -9.44
N LEU A 601 19.49 -35.34 -9.30
CA LEU A 601 18.69 -34.55 -10.23
C LEU A 601 19.13 -33.08 -10.26
N LEU A 602 19.35 -32.48 -9.09
CA LEU A 602 19.87 -31.11 -8.98
C LEU A 602 21.27 -31.00 -9.60
N ASN A 603 22.16 -31.94 -9.31
CA ASN A 603 23.53 -31.96 -9.82
C ASN A 603 23.63 -32.16 -11.33
N ARG A 604 22.61 -32.73 -12.00
CA ARG A 604 22.53 -32.75 -13.47
C ARG A 604 22.04 -31.43 -14.08
N GLY A 605 21.50 -30.53 -13.26
CA GLY A 605 20.87 -29.27 -13.70
C GLY A 605 19.51 -29.50 -14.36
N ASP A 606 18.84 -30.60 -14.01
CA ASP A 606 17.50 -31.01 -14.48
C ASP A 606 16.40 -30.30 -13.67
N THR A 607 16.56 -28.99 -13.43
CA THR A 607 15.72 -28.22 -12.49
C THR A 607 14.61 -27.42 -13.17
N VAL A 608 14.17 -27.83 -14.35
CA VAL A 608 12.95 -27.25 -14.97
C VAL A 608 11.76 -27.61 -14.09
N ALA A 609 10.91 -26.62 -13.74
CA ALA A 609 9.80 -26.76 -12.80
C ALA A 609 10.21 -27.13 -11.35
N VAL A 610 11.49 -26.99 -10.98
CA VAL A 610 11.95 -27.09 -9.59
C VAL A 610 11.99 -25.69 -9.00
N PHE A 611 11.07 -25.43 -8.07
CA PHE A 611 10.88 -24.13 -7.45
C PHE A 611 12.20 -23.47 -7.01
N GLN A 612 12.35 -22.18 -7.33
CA GLN A 612 13.55 -21.34 -7.12
C GLN A 612 14.80 -21.70 -7.95
N LEU A 613 14.89 -22.88 -8.55
CA LEU A 613 16.11 -23.39 -9.19
C LEU A 613 16.05 -23.45 -10.72
N GLU A 614 15.07 -22.79 -11.36
CA GLU A 614 14.76 -22.98 -12.79
C GLU A 614 15.61 -22.14 -13.76
N SER A 615 16.15 -21.00 -13.31
CA SER A 615 16.83 -20.05 -14.20
C SER A 615 18.10 -20.64 -14.84
N GLY A 616 18.46 -20.20 -16.04
CA GLY A 616 19.61 -20.74 -16.78
C GLY A 616 20.92 -20.72 -16.00
N GLY A 617 21.28 -19.58 -15.40
CA GLY A 617 22.49 -19.49 -14.59
C GLY A 617 22.41 -20.28 -13.27
N MET A 618 21.22 -20.42 -12.69
CA MET A 618 21.03 -21.26 -11.50
C MET A 618 21.21 -22.75 -11.82
N ARG A 619 20.70 -23.20 -12.97
CA ARG A 619 20.93 -24.56 -13.48
C ARG A 619 22.41 -24.86 -13.66
N ASP A 620 23.15 -23.93 -14.23
CA ASP A 620 24.59 -24.05 -14.40
C ASP A 620 25.33 -24.09 -13.06
N LEU A 621 24.86 -23.33 -12.07
CA LEU A 621 25.38 -23.37 -10.71
C LEU A 621 25.13 -24.72 -10.05
N CYS A 622 23.91 -25.27 -10.12
CA CYS A 622 23.58 -26.58 -9.55
C CYS A 622 24.55 -27.68 -10.03
N ARG A 623 24.93 -27.66 -11.33
CA ARG A 623 25.90 -28.64 -11.89
C ARG A 623 27.30 -28.54 -11.30
N LYS A 624 27.70 -27.37 -10.82
CA LYS A 624 29.04 -27.10 -10.29
C LYS A 624 29.09 -27.15 -8.76
N PHE A 625 27.93 -27.01 -8.11
CA PHE A 625 27.86 -26.84 -6.65
C PHE A 625 28.08 -28.14 -5.87
N GLY A 626 27.74 -29.29 -6.45
CA GLY A 626 27.87 -30.59 -5.80
C GLY A 626 26.93 -30.76 -4.60
N VAL A 627 25.63 -30.58 -4.81
CA VAL A 627 24.59 -30.68 -3.77
C VAL A 627 24.55 -32.11 -3.21
N ASN A 628 24.73 -32.27 -1.90
CA ASN A 628 24.69 -33.58 -1.22
C ASN A 628 23.84 -33.60 0.06
N CYS A 629 23.35 -32.45 0.50
CA CYS A 629 22.43 -32.29 1.62
C CYS A 629 21.46 -31.13 1.34
N VAL A 630 20.49 -30.92 2.23
CA VAL A 630 19.54 -29.79 2.11
C VAL A 630 20.22 -28.45 2.41
N ASP A 631 21.21 -28.41 3.31
CA ASP A 631 21.93 -27.17 3.65
C ASP A 631 22.68 -26.58 2.44
N ASP A 632 23.12 -27.44 1.51
CA ASP A 632 23.68 -27.02 0.23
C ASP A 632 22.67 -26.27 -0.63
N ILE A 633 21.40 -26.66 -0.61
CA ILE A 633 20.33 -25.98 -1.36
C ILE A 633 20.13 -24.58 -0.78
N PHE A 634 20.14 -24.45 0.54
CA PHE A 634 20.06 -23.15 1.22
C PHE A 634 21.22 -22.24 0.83
N ALA A 635 22.46 -22.75 0.89
CA ALA A 635 23.65 -21.99 0.53
C ALA A 635 23.65 -21.57 -0.95
N LEU A 636 23.24 -22.48 -1.84
CA LEU A 636 23.13 -22.22 -3.27
C LEU A 636 22.15 -21.07 -3.57
N ILE A 637 20.99 -21.06 -2.92
CA ILE A 637 19.99 -19.99 -3.07
C ILE A 637 20.47 -18.66 -2.45
N ALA A 638 21.18 -18.71 -1.33
CA ALA A 638 21.74 -17.52 -0.67
C ALA A 638 22.84 -16.86 -1.50
N LEU A 639 23.73 -17.66 -2.09
CA LEU A 639 24.86 -17.19 -2.90
C LEU A 639 24.45 -16.65 -4.27
N TYR A 640 23.38 -17.17 -4.88
CA TYR A 640 22.92 -16.74 -6.21
C TYR A 640 22.09 -15.44 -6.15
N ARG A 641 22.69 -14.40 -5.59
CA ARG A 641 22.13 -13.04 -5.49
C ARG A 641 23.18 -11.99 -5.84
N PRO A 642 22.79 -10.82 -6.38
CA PRO A 642 23.73 -9.71 -6.59
C PRO A 642 24.51 -9.38 -5.32
N GLY A 643 25.84 -9.32 -5.41
CA GLY A 643 26.75 -9.21 -4.26
C GLY A 643 27.40 -10.56 -3.91
N PRO A 644 26.70 -11.49 -3.23
CA PRO A 644 27.26 -12.80 -2.87
C PRO A 644 27.70 -13.68 -4.06
N MET A 645 27.22 -13.41 -5.28
CA MET A 645 27.60 -14.17 -6.47
C MET A 645 29.11 -14.23 -6.71
N ASP A 646 29.85 -13.19 -6.31
CA ASP A 646 31.32 -13.15 -6.45
C ASP A 646 32.02 -14.16 -5.52
N LEU A 647 31.34 -14.60 -4.45
CA LEU A 647 31.84 -15.58 -3.48
C LEU A 647 31.63 -17.03 -3.94
N ILE A 648 30.76 -17.27 -4.93
CA ILE A 648 30.41 -18.62 -5.42
C ILE A 648 31.67 -19.45 -5.78
N PRO A 649 32.63 -18.94 -6.58
CA PRO A 649 33.79 -19.74 -6.97
C PRO A 649 34.63 -20.17 -5.76
N ASP A 650 34.79 -19.29 -4.76
CA ASP A 650 35.55 -19.60 -3.56
C ASP A 650 34.84 -20.62 -2.67
N TYR A 651 33.53 -20.44 -2.49
CA TYR A 651 32.69 -21.39 -1.76
C TYR A 651 32.80 -22.81 -2.34
N ILE A 652 32.69 -22.97 -3.67
CA ILE A 652 32.79 -24.26 -4.34
C ILE A 652 34.17 -24.89 -4.15
N ARG A 653 35.26 -24.12 -4.24
CA ARG A 653 36.62 -24.63 -4.04
C ARG A 653 36.85 -25.10 -2.61
N ARG A 654 36.38 -24.35 -1.60
CA ARG A 654 36.49 -24.75 -0.19
C ARG A 654 35.67 -26.00 0.08
N LYS A 655 34.43 -26.03 -0.39
CA LYS A 655 33.53 -27.19 -0.27
C LYS A 655 34.11 -28.46 -0.90
N SER A 656 34.69 -28.35 -2.09
CA SER A 656 35.31 -29.49 -2.81
C SER A 656 36.69 -29.89 -2.27
N GLY A 657 37.19 -29.21 -1.23
CA GLY A 657 38.51 -29.46 -0.65
C GLY A 657 39.69 -29.01 -1.52
N GLN A 658 39.44 -28.24 -2.58
CA GLN A 658 40.47 -27.67 -3.46
C GLN A 658 41.20 -26.49 -2.82
N THR A 659 40.62 -25.88 -1.79
CA THR A 659 41.21 -24.76 -1.04
C THR A 659 41.03 -25.02 0.45
N LYS A 660 42.07 -24.73 1.24
CA LYS A 660 42.02 -24.86 2.70
C LYS A 660 41.02 -23.86 3.27
N ILE A 661 40.19 -24.31 4.22
CA ILE A 661 39.29 -23.43 4.96
C ILE A 661 40.12 -22.65 5.96
N GLU A 662 40.08 -21.32 5.84
CA GLU A 662 40.72 -20.39 6.76
C GLU A 662 39.67 -19.46 7.36
N TYR A 663 39.81 -19.20 8.65
CA TYR A 663 38.96 -18.29 9.41
C TYR A 663 39.79 -17.09 9.83
N GLU A 664 39.24 -15.88 9.69
CA GLU A 664 39.94 -14.65 10.11
C GLU A 664 40.22 -14.62 11.62
N HIS A 665 39.41 -15.34 12.41
CA HIS A 665 39.60 -15.51 13.85
C HIS A 665 39.10 -16.90 14.30
N PRO A 666 39.75 -17.59 15.26
CA PRO A 666 39.33 -18.91 15.73
C PRO A 666 37.88 -18.99 16.22
N LEU A 667 37.36 -17.89 16.77
CA LEU A 667 35.96 -17.83 17.23
C LEU A 667 34.93 -17.93 16.09
N LEU A 668 35.30 -17.53 14.87
CA LEU A 668 34.42 -17.57 13.70
C LEU A 668 34.21 -18.98 13.14
N GLU A 669 35.05 -19.94 13.54
CA GLU A 669 34.85 -21.34 13.18
C GLU A 669 33.47 -21.83 13.62
N LYS A 670 33.05 -21.49 14.84
CA LYS A 670 31.73 -21.90 15.38
C LYS A 670 30.54 -21.28 14.63
N VAL A 671 30.76 -20.22 13.87
CA VAL A 671 29.72 -19.44 13.18
C VAL A 671 29.62 -19.83 11.70
N SER A 672 30.76 -20.11 11.07
CA SER A 672 30.86 -20.24 9.60
C SER A 672 31.40 -21.59 9.13
N ARG A 673 31.68 -22.54 10.03
CA ARG A 673 32.15 -23.88 9.65
C ARG A 673 31.20 -24.58 8.68
N ASP A 674 29.89 -24.47 8.93
CA ASP A 674 28.87 -25.17 8.13
C ASP A 674 28.69 -24.53 6.74
N THR A 675 29.32 -23.37 6.50
CA THR A 675 29.40 -22.66 5.22
C THR A 675 30.85 -22.49 4.76
N TYR A 676 31.73 -23.42 5.18
CA TYR A 676 33.13 -23.51 4.76
C TYR A 676 33.94 -22.22 4.99
N GLY A 677 33.65 -21.50 6.08
CA GLY A 677 34.31 -20.25 6.46
C GLY A 677 33.85 -19.02 5.68
N VAL A 678 32.77 -19.12 4.88
CA VAL A 678 32.18 -18.00 4.14
C VAL A 678 30.88 -17.58 4.82
N MET A 679 30.77 -16.35 5.28
CA MET A 679 29.53 -15.83 5.87
C MET A 679 28.55 -15.43 4.77
N ILE A 680 27.48 -16.21 4.62
CA ILE A 680 26.47 -16.02 3.56
C ILE A 680 25.07 -15.70 4.11
N TYR A 681 24.86 -15.91 5.41
CA TYR A 681 23.60 -15.62 6.10
C TYR A 681 23.72 -14.39 7.00
N GLN A 682 22.60 -13.69 7.20
CA GLN A 682 22.56 -12.54 8.12
C GLN A 682 22.78 -12.98 9.57
N GLU A 683 22.24 -14.13 9.94
CA GLU A 683 22.37 -14.76 11.25
C GLU A 683 23.83 -15.06 11.59
N GLN A 684 24.66 -15.39 10.60
CA GLN A 684 26.10 -15.59 10.80
C GLN A 684 26.80 -14.27 11.12
N VAL A 685 26.41 -13.17 10.48
CA VAL A 685 26.96 -11.84 10.79
C VAL A 685 26.58 -11.43 12.22
N MET A 686 25.33 -11.67 12.62
CA MET A 686 24.85 -11.39 13.99
C MET A 686 25.61 -12.23 15.02
N GLN A 687 25.76 -13.53 14.78
CA GLN A 687 26.51 -14.43 15.64
C GLN A 687 28.00 -14.05 15.72
N ALA A 688 28.61 -13.63 14.60
CA ALA A 688 29.99 -13.15 14.58
C ALA A 688 30.16 -11.91 15.47
N ALA A 689 29.27 -10.92 15.38
CA ALA A 689 29.29 -9.75 16.24
C ALA A 689 29.13 -10.12 17.72
N SER A 690 28.23 -11.06 18.04
CA SER A 690 28.03 -11.55 19.41
C SER A 690 29.27 -12.25 19.97
N VAL A 691 29.87 -13.17 19.22
CA VAL A 691 31.00 -13.98 19.70
C VAL A 691 32.32 -13.18 19.70
N LEU A 692 32.55 -12.29 18.74
CA LEU A 692 33.78 -11.49 18.66
C LEU A 692 33.76 -10.26 19.57
N ALA A 693 32.63 -9.55 19.64
CA ALA A 693 32.54 -8.24 20.29
C ALA A 693 31.61 -8.23 21.52
N GLY A 694 30.98 -9.36 21.87
CA GLY A 694 30.15 -9.48 23.07
C GLY A 694 28.77 -8.83 22.95
N TYR A 695 28.29 -8.57 21.73
CA TYR A 695 26.93 -8.05 21.50
C TYR A 695 25.88 -9.07 21.96
N THR A 696 24.75 -8.57 22.48
CA THR A 696 23.52 -9.37 22.54
C THR A 696 23.05 -9.66 21.12
N LEU A 697 22.31 -10.76 20.91
CA LEU A 697 21.75 -11.04 19.58
C LEU A 697 20.75 -9.97 19.13
N GLY A 698 20.09 -9.29 20.08
CA GLY A 698 19.21 -8.15 19.80
C GLY A 698 19.96 -6.90 19.34
N ALA A 699 21.12 -6.58 19.91
CA ALA A 699 21.95 -5.46 19.44
C ALA A 699 22.71 -5.78 18.14
N ALA A 700 22.89 -7.07 17.83
CA ALA A 700 23.54 -7.52 16.60
C ALA A 700 22.59 -7.53 15.38
N ASP A 701 21.28 -7.64 15.60
CA ASP A 701 20.19 -7.43 14.63
C ASP A 701 20.02 -5.94 14.29
#